data_AF-A0A7S6MJB3-F1
#
_entry.id   AF-A0A7S6MJB3-F1
#
_cell.length_a   1.000
_cell.length_b   1.000
_cell.length_c   1.000
_cell.angle_alpha   90.00
_cell.angle_beta   90.00
_cell.angle_gamma   90.00
#
_symmetry.space_group_name_H-M   'P 1'
#
loop_
_entity.id
_entity.type
_entity.pdbx_description
1 polymer ?
#
loop_
_entity_poly.entity_id
_entity_poly.type
_entity_poly.pdbx_seq_one_letter_code
_entity_poly.pdbx_strand_id
1 'polypeptide(L)'
;MEKMDATLPTQQGTITASANFNFNFTIADFYRRSGLVKLDQVFLDFLRTGDEALYKKLEQARAHPDDLQPKDESALLIDIAPWLEDFIARLFNIEAEVQQLAAQHHELAPLYFCKRQFVQRRAKGKVSDEALAAIDGLALEKELEKEFGETFSELVFATNVARWMDAEAENEARLNKALHYAAWALRTPAGQQHTQQGILFKTPAKLDFQHLLSLHTDESAGFPLHSLEHLRERNGFALTDEGTDLMGALDEANYCIWCHEQGKDSCSKGFKQKTKTPDEPVTFKKSELGALLAGCPLEERISEFHKLKTQGVAVGSLAMIVLDNPMCAGTGHRICNDCMKSCIYQKQDPVDIPQAETRTLKDVLALPWGFEIYSLLTRWNPLNLRRPVPKAASGRKVLVVGMGPAGYTLAHHLMNEGHTVVGIDGLKIEPLPEDISGVDARGERVPFKAIRAASFLEENLDERMPGGFGGVAEYGITVRWNKNFLKLIRLLLERREEFALFGGVRFGGTLTTDDAFALGFDHVALAAGAGRPTVLNMPNGLARGVRAASDFLMGLQLTGAAQSDSIANMQLRLPVVVIGGGLTAIDTATEALAYYPVQVEKFLKRYEILAAVQGEAAIRDIWDEEEKIIADEFLSHARAIRAERQAAEQEGRAANIIGLLQSWGGATIAYRKRLIDSPSYTLNHEEVEKALEEGIWFAEGMTPVRVDVDVWGHTQSVRFAVQKRDETGEWHDAGEVQLAARALLVAAGTQPNTVLAREDDKTYQLDGRYFNACDEEGNPVKPVYANPKPDYPAVLLSRYKDAQDGRFISFFGDLHPSFSGNVVKAMSSAKQGYPVVSRVLERIKPASSESTQQFFTGMNRQLRPIVHKVERLAPNIIEVVVHAPMAAEHFQPGQFYRFQNFATHAPVSNDTRLAMEGLALTGASVDLKQGLVSLIVLEMGGSSNLCATLKPGEPVILMGPTGTPTEIPSHETVVLVGGGLGNAVLFSIGAAARAAGSKVLYFAGYKKLVDRYKVAEIEAAADIVVWCCDEAPGFTPTRPQDKSFTGNIVQAMVAYASGELGEQPVALADAEHIIAIGSDRMMAAVGVARHNQLKPYLKADHFAIGSINSPMQCMMKEICAQCLQPHEDPETGKITYVFSCYNQDQPLDQVDFPGLAMRLRQNTVQEKLTSRWIDRCLKVGV
;
A
#
# COMPACT_ATOMS: atom_id res chain seq x y z
N MET A 1 32.95 0.28 27.28
CA MET A 1 31.76 1.14 27.48
C MET A 1 30.73 0.31 28.21
N GLU A 2 30.68 0.49 29.53
CA GLU A 2 29.70 -0.16 30.40
C GLU A 2 28.29 0.28 30.03
N LYS A 3 27.38 -0.68 29.88
CA LYS A 3 25.94 -0.47 29.78
C LYS A 3 25.47 0.10 31.13
N MET A 4 25.26 1.42 31.19
CA MET A 4 24.44 2.01 32.24
C MET A 4 22.98 1.67 31.95
N ASP A 5 22.46 0.70 32.71
CA ASP A 5 21.04 0.49 32.92
C ASP A 5 20.39 1.79 33.38
N ALA A 6 19.70 2.46 32.47
CA ALA A 6 18.71 3.48 32.80
C ALA A 6 17.39 2.76 33.09
N THR A 7 17.19 2.36 34.34
CA THR A 7 15.85 2.14 34.88
C THR A 7 15.08 3.46 34.81
N LEU A 8 14.37 3.68 33.70
CA LEU A 8 13.35 4.71 33.59
C LEU A 8 12.23 4.38 34.58
N PRO A 9 11.81 5.33 35.44
CA PRO A 9 10.58 5.13 36.20
C PRO A 9 9.42 5.09 35.20
N THR A 10 8.68 3.99 35.18
CA THR A 10 7.34 3.88 34.58
C THR A 10 6.44 4.98 35.15
N GLN A 11 6.48 6.17 34.55
CA GLN A 11 5.43 7.16 34.73
C GLN A 11 4.22 6.67 33.95
N GLN A 12 3.15 6.40 34.69
CA GLN A 12 1.82 6.02 34.20
C GLN A 12 1.37 6.98 33.08
N GLY A 13 1.44 6.50 31.84
CA GLY A 13 1.01 7.21 30.63
C GLY A 13 -0.51 7.19 30.42
N THR A 14 -1.27 7.63 31.42
CA THR A 14 -2.74 7.78 31.29
C THR A 14 -3.19 9.17 31.71
N ILE A 15 -3.80 9.90 30.77
CA ILE A 15 -4.47 11.20 31.00
C ILE A 15 -5.98 11.06 30.70
N THR A 16 -6.75 11.81 31.48
CA THR A 16 -8.22 11.86 31.54
C THR A 16 -8.85 12.49 30.29
N ALA A 17 -10.13 12.19 30.04
CA ALA A 17 -10.93 12.74 28.93
C ALA A 17 -11.15 14.28 28.98
N SER A 18 -10.51 14.99 29.92
CA SER A 18 -10.73 16.40 30.24
C SER A 18 -9.42 17.18 30.40
N ALA A 19 -8.45 16.96 29.52
CA ALA A 19 -7.25 17.81 29.48
C ALA A 19 -7.68 19.25 29.16
N ASN A 20 -7.49 20.15 30.13
CA ASN A 20 -7.66 21.59 29.94
C ASN A 20 -6.31 22.17 29.52
N PHE A 21 -6.30 22.86 28.38
CA PHE A 21 -5.18 23.62 27.86
C PHE A 21 -5.31 25.08 28.31
N ASN A 22 -4.23 25.85 28.17
CA ASN A 22 -4.25 27.27 28.52
C ASN A 22 -5.30 28.03 27.69
N PHE A 23 -5.69 29.22 28.17
CA PHE A 23 -6.79 30.02 27.61
C PHE A 23 -8.18 29.35 27.66
N ASN A 24 -8.36 28.38 28.55
CA ASN A 24 -9.61 27.62 28.75
C ASN A 24 -10.06 26.88 27.48
N PHE A 25 -9.14 26.18 26.82
CA PHE A 25 -9.45 25.28 25.71
C PHE A 25 -9.45 23.83 26.17
N THR A 26 -10.33 23.03 25.57
CA THR A 26 -10.35 21.58 25.71
C THR A 26 -9.92 20.93 24.39
N ILE A 27 -9.60 19.64 24.42
CA ILE A 27 -9.29 18.91 23.19
C ILE A 27 -10.41 18.99 22.15
N ALA A 28 -11.68 18.98 22.58
CA ALA A 28 -12.82 19.08 21.69
C ALA A 28 -12.88 20.41 20.93
N ASP A 29 -12.42 21.50 21.54
CA ASP A 29 -12.39 22.82 20.89
C ASP A 29 -11.43 22.84 19.69
N PHE A 30 -10.35 22.05 19.72
CA PHE A 30 -9.41 21.94 18.60
C PHE A 30 -9.96 21.17 17.40
N TYR A 31 -11.07 20.43 17.56
CA TYR A 31 -11.73 19.70 16.48
C TYR A 31 -13.02 20.37 16.00
N ARG A 32 -13.51 21.39 16.71
CA ARG A 32 -14.70 22.15 16.35
C ARG A 32 -14.35 23.49 15.74
N ARG A 33 -14.99 23.84 14.63
CA ARG A 33 -14.76 25.13 13.96
C ARG A 33 -14.94 26.33 14.90
N SER A 34 -15.96 26.33 15.76
CA SER A 34 -16.19 27.42 16.72
C SER A 34 -15.02 27.59 17.70
N GLY A 35 -14.41 26.49 18.13
CA GLY A 35 -13.21 26.51 18.96
C GLY A 35 -12.01 27.05 18.20
N LEU A 36 -11.81 26.64 16.94
CA LEU A 36 -10.72 27.15 16.09
C LEU A 36 -10.85 28.65 15.77
N VAL A 37 -12.06 29.17 15.54
CA VAL A 37 -12.29 30.61 15.35
C VAL A 37 -11.95 31.40 16.62
N LYS A 38 -12.36 30.88 17.78
CA LYS A 38 -11.98 31.46 19.08
C LYS A 38 -10.46 31.43 19.27
N LEU A 39 -9.81 30.33 18.90
CA LEU A 39 -8.35 30.17 19.01
C LEU A 39 -7.59 31.16 18.13
N ASP A 40 -8.02 31.33 16.89
CA ASP A 40 -7.43 32.30 15.96
C ASP A 40 -7.54 33.73 16.50
N GLN A 41 -8.69 34.10 17.10
CA GLN A 41 -8.85 35.40 17.74
C GLN A 41 -7.90 35.58 18.94
N VAL A 42 -7.73 34.56 19.77
CA VAL A 42 -6.81 34.60 20.91
C VAL A 42 -5.36 34.73 20.44
N PHE A 43 -4.97 34.06 19.35
CA PHE A 43 -3.66 34.23 18.73
C PHE A 43 -3.46 35.64 18.18
N LEU A 44 -4.46 36.21 17.52
CA LEU A 44 -4.42 37.58 17.01
C LEU A 44 -4.25 38.60 18.15
N ASP A 45 -4.95 38.41 19.28
CA ASP A 45 -4.78 39.22 20.49
C ASP A 45 -3.40 39.07 21.13
N PHE A 46 -2.87 37.85 21.13
CA PHE A 46 -1.50 37.55 21.56
C PHE A 46 -0.46 38.28 20.70
N LEU A 47 -0.57 38.19 19.37
CA LEU A 47 0.31 38.87 18.43
C LEU A 47 0.19 40.39 18.55
N ARG A 48 -1.03 40.93 18.66
CA ARG A 48 -1.26 42.37 18.83
C ARG A 48 -0.62 42.94 20.10
N THR A 49 -0.64 42.17 21.18
CA THR A 49 -0.05 42.58 22.46
C THR A 49 1.49 42.55 22.42
N GLY A 50 2.06 41.61 21.67
CA GLY A 50 3.52 41.47 21.53
C GLY A 50 4.16 42.34 20.44
N ASP A 51 3.50 42.47 19.29
CA ASP A 51 3.92 43.25 18.13
C ASP A 51 2.71 43.76 17.34
N GLU A 52 2.22 44.96 17.71
CA GLU A 52 1.08 45.60 17.06
C GLU A 52 1.32 45.87 15.56
N ALA A 53 2.56 46.12 15.16
CA ALA A 53 2.89 46.41 13.77
C ALA A 53 2.79 45.16 12.90
N LEU A 54 3.32 44.03 13.38
CA LEU A 54 3.21 42.73 12.69
C LEU A 54 1.77 42.23 12.65
N TYR A 55 1.01 42.42 13.73
CA TYR A 55 -0.43 42.15 13.75
C TYR A 55 -1.19 42.91 12.64
N LYS A 56 -0.97 44.22 12.49
CA LYS A 56 -1.61 45.02 11.43
C LYS A 56 -1.25 44.54 10.03
N LYS A 57 0.02 44.13 9.82
CA LYS A 57 0.46 43.53 8.55
C LYS A 57 -0.27 42.22 8.28
N LEU A 58 -0.42 41.35 9.28
CA LEU A 58 -1.16 40.09 9.15
C LEU A 58 -2.64 40.32 8.83
N GLU A 59 -3.31 41.26 9.51
CA GLU A 59 -4.72 41.60 9.19
C GLU A 59 -4.86 42.11 7.76
N GLN A 60 -3.99 43.02 7.33
CA GLN A 60 -4.01 43.54 5.96
C GLN A 60 -3.76 42.43 4.94
N ALA A 61 -2.79 41.55 5.21
CA ALA A 61 -2.47 40.41 4.38
C ALA A 61 -3.62 39.39 4.30
N ARG A 62 -4.37 39.16 5.37
CA ARG A 62 -5.55 38.28 5.37
C ARG A 62 -6.74 38.90 4.65
N ALA A 63 -6.89 40.23 4.68
CA ALA A 63 -7.94 40.93 3.95
C ALA A 63 -7.68 40.94 2.43
N HIS A 64 -6.41 41.04 2.02
CA HIS A 64 -6.00 41.13 0.61
C HIS A 64 -4.80 40.22 0.29
N PRO A 65 -4.93 38.89 0.44
CA PRO A 65 -3.80 37.97 0.32
C PRO A 65 -3.20 37.91 -1.09
N ASP A 66 -3.97 38.22 -2.12
CA ASP A 66 -3.53 38.15 -3.51
C ASP A 66 -2.80 39.42 -3.98
N ASP A 67 -2.78 40.49 -3.16
CA ASP A 67 -2.02 41.72 -3.43
C ASP A 67 -0.54 41.59 -3.05
N LEU A 68 -0.18 40.59 -2.23
CA LEU A 68 1.18 40.36 -1.78
C LEU A 68 2.04 39.72 -2.86
N GLN A 69 3.24 40.28 -3.08
CA GLN A 69 4.24 39.61 -3.89
C GLN A 69 4.75 38.37 -3.16
N PRO A 70 5.10 37.27 -3.86
CA PRO A 70 5.54 36.02 -3.22
C PRO A 70 6.67 36.20 -2.21
N LYS A 71 7.62 37.09 -2.49
CA LYS A 71 8.73 37.40 -1.57
C LYS A 71 8.27 38.09 -0.29
N ASP A 72 7.29 38.99 -0.39
CA ASP A 72 6.74 39.72 0.75
C ASP A 72 5.84 38.80 1.59
N GLU A 73 5.11 37.89 0.94
CA GLU A 73 4.38 36.81 1.61
C GLU A 73 5.36 35.94 2.42
N SER A 74 6.41 35.38 1.80
CA SER A 74 7.39 34.55 2.51
C SER A 74 8.04 35.27 3.69
N ALA A 75 8.42 36.54 3.53
CA ALA A 75 9.00 37.34 4.62
C ALA A 75 8.01 37.51 5.78
N LEU A 76 6.75 37.87 5.49
CA LEU A 76 5.72 38.02 6.51
C LEU A 76 5.46 36.70 7.26
N LEU A 77 5.37 35.57 6.55
CA LEU A 77 5.14 34.28 7.18
C LEU A 77 6.32 33.85 8.07
N ILE A 78 7.56 34.12 7.65
CA ILE A 78 8.76 33.88 8.47
C ILE A 78 8.74 34.76 9.73
N ASP A 79 8.33 36.02 9.62
CA ASP A 79 8.25 36.94 10.78
C ASP A 79 7.17 36.50 11.79
N ILE A 80 6.06 35.89 11.33
CA ILE A 80 4.96 35.41 12.19
C ILE A 80 5.29 34.07 12.86
N ALA A 81 6.07 33.19 12.21
CA ALA A 81 6.31 31.83 12.67
C ALA A 81 6.86 31.71 14.11
N PRO A 82 7.81 32.55 14.58
CA PRO A 82 8.24 32.56 15.98
C PRO A 82 7.11 32.90 16.96
N TRP A 83 6.22 33.83 16.61
CA TRP A 83 5.07 34.19 17.45
C TRP A 83 4.04 33.06 17.54
N LEU A 84 3.84 32.32 16.43
CA LEU A 84 3.04 31.11 16.43
C LEU A 84 3.63 30.04 17.36
N GLU A 85 4.94 29.82 17.30
CA GLU A 85 5.63 28.87 18.17
C GLU A 85 5.46 29.22 19.65
N ASP A 86 5.75 30.46 20.04
CA ASP A 86 5.56 30.94 21.41
C ASP A 86 4.10 30.78 21.88
N PHE A 87 3.15 31.04 20.99
CA PHE A 87 1.74 30.88 21.29
C PHE A 87 1.36 29.41 21.49
N ILE A 88 1.80 28.51 20.60
CA ILE A 88 1.58 27.06 20.74
C ILE A 88 2.21 26.53 22.02
N ALA A 89 3.44 26.96 22.32
CA ALA A 89 4.15 26.54 23.53
C ALA A 89 3.35 26.92 24.79
N ARG A 90 2.82 28.15 24.83
CA ARG A 90 1.93 28.60 25.92
C ARG A 90 0.58 27.88 25.91
N LEU A 91 -0.04 27.66 24.76
CA LEU A 91 -1.33 26.98 24.65
C LEU A 91 -1.28 25.58 25.26
N PHE A 92 -0.23 24.82 24.95
CA PHE A 92 -0.04 23.45 25.43
C PHE A 92 0.74 23.34 26.75
N ASN A 93 1.22 24.46 27.30
CA ASN A 93 2.03 24.53 28.52
C ASN A 93 3.32 23.67 28.39
N ILE A 94 4.10 23.94 27.35
CA ILE A 94 5.34 23.25 26.98
C ILE A 94 6.49 24.23 26.66
N GLU A 95 6.44 25.44 27.21
CA GLU A 95 7.44 26.48 26.95
C GLU A 95 8.87 26.02 27.26
N ALA A 96 9.05 25.25 28.33
CA ALA A 96 10.36 24.72 28.70
C ALA A 96 10.90 23.72 27.67
N GLU A 97 10.07 22.81 27.18
CA GLU A 97 10.44 21.79 26.19
C GLU A 97 10.74 22.41 24.82
N VAL A 98 9.96 23.41 24.40
CA VAL A 98 10.21 24.16 23.16
C VAL A 98 11.51 24.97 23.26
N GLN A 99 11.73 25.66 24.39
CA GLN A 99 12.98 26.40 24.64
C GLN A 99 14.19 25.45 24.69
N GLN A 100 14.04 24.26 25.26
CA GLN A 100 15.09 23.25 25.29
C GLN A 100 15.44 22.76 23.88
N LEU A 101 14.44 22.47 23.03
CA LEU A 101 14.66 22.09 21.64
C LEU A 101 15.36 23.21 20.87
N ALA A 102 14.90 24.46 21.04
CA ALA A 102 15.58 25.62 20.44
C ALA A 102 17.03 25.73 20.95
N ALA A 103 17.30 25.52 22.24
CA ALA A 103 18.65 25.54 22.78
C ALA A 103 19.55 24.45 22.16
N GLN A 104 19.03 23.23 21.95
CA GLN A 104 19.75 22.15 21.27
C GLN A 104 20.12 22.52 19.82
N HIS A 105 19.24 23.23 19.09
CA HIS A 105 19.57 23.76 17.77
C HIS A 105 20.74 24.76 17.84
N HIS A 106 20.69 25.70 18.78
CA HIS A 106 21.71 26.74 18.92
C HIS A 106 23.06 26.19 19.40
N GLU A 107 23.05 25.14 20.23
CA GLU A 107 24.26 24.43 20.66
C GLU A 107 25.04 23.88 19.46
N LEU A 108 24.35 23.43 18.41
CA LEU A 108 24.97 22.88 17.19
C LEU A 108 25.42 23.97 16.20
N ALA A 109 25.03 25.24 16.37
CA ALA A 109 25.33 26.33 15.43
C ALA A 109 26.83 26.48 15.07
N PRO A 110 27.78 26.30 16.01
CA PRO A 110 29.21 26.36 15.69
C PRO A 110 29.64 25.34 14.63
N LEU A 111 29.04 24.15 14.58
CA LEU A 111 29.36 23.12 13.57
C LEU A 111 29.19 23.65 12.16
N TYR A 112 28.02 24.21 11.86
CA TYR A 112 27.69 24.67 10.51
C TYR A 112 28.47 25.94 10.14
N PHE A 113 28.67 26.84 11.12
CA PHE A 113 29.53 28.00 10.94
C PHE A 113 30.97 27.57 10.60
N CYS A 114 31.56 26.69 11.39
CA CYS A 114 32.93 26.19 11.20
C CYS A 114 33.06 25.42 9.88
N LYS A 115 32.11 24.53 9.56
CA LYS A 115 32.06 23.79 8.29
C LYS A 115 32.16 24.73 7.10
N ARG A 116 31.36 25.80 7.09
CA ARG A 116 31.33 26.77 5.99
C ARG A 116 32.53 27.72 5.99
N GLN A 117 32.82 28.36 7.12
CA GLN A 117 33.79 29.46 7.19
C GLN A 117 35.24 28.99 7.31
N PHE A 118 35.46 27.83 7.90
CA PHE A 118 36.78 27.30 8.19
C PHE A 118 37.11 26.09 7.31
N VAL A 119 36.32 25.01 7.38
CA VAL A 119 36.63 23.77 6.66
C VAL A 119 36.54 23.97 5.14
N GLN A 120 35.40 24.43 4.63
CA GLN A 120 35.17 24.58 3.19
C GLN A 120 35.94 25.74 2.56
N ARG A 121 36.01 26.90 3.24
CA ARG A 121 36.65 28.12 2.72
C ARG A 121 38.17 28.18 2.96
N ARG A 122 38.71 27.48 3.97
CA ARG A 122 40.14 27.49 4.30
C ARG A 122 40.77 26.11 4.13
N ALA A 123 40.35 25.12 4.91
CA ALA A 123 41.03 23.82 4.98
C ALA A 123 41.02 23.06 3.65
N LYS A 124 39.96 23.22 2.84
CA LYS A 124 39.83 22.60 1.51
C LYS A 124 40.95 22.97 0.54
N GLY A 125 41.60 24.13 0.67
CA GLY A 125 42.55 24.62 -0.34
C GLY A 125 43.75 25.44 0.16
N LYS A 126 43.83 25.82 1.43
CA LYS A 126 44.95 26.62 1.97
C LYS A 126 46.17 25.81 2.42
N VAL A 127 46.06 24.48 2.51
CA VAL A 127 47.17 23.56 2.85
C VAL A 127 47.65 22.87 1.58
N SER A 128 48.94 22.90 1.27
CA SER A 128 49.49 22.24 0.07
C SER A 128 49.48 20.72 0.20
N ASP A 129 49.55 19.99 -0.91
CA ASP A 129 49.56 18.52 -0.90
C ASP A 129 50.82 17.97 -0.23
N GLU A 130 51.96 18.65 -0.39
CA GLU A 130 53.22 18.28 0.29
C GLU A 130 53.11 18.45 1.80
N ALA A 131 52.51 19.55 2.26
CA ALA A 131 52.26 19.78 3.68
C ALA A 131 51.28 18.74 4.22
N LEU A 132 50.21 18.45 3.47
CA LEU A 132 49.18 17.48 3.85
C LEU A 132 49.74 16.07 4.05
N ALA A 133 50.67 15.63 3.18
CA ALA A 133 51.32 14.33 3.28
C ALA A 133 52.21 14.17 4.52
N ALA A 134 52.67 15.28 5.11
CA ALA A 134 53.52 15.29 6.29
C ALA A 134 52.73 15.45 7.61
N ILE A 135 51.40 15.63 7.56
CA ILE A 135 50.57 15.84 8.74
C ILE A 135 50.25 14.50 9.42
N ASP A 136 50.60 14.39 10.70
CA ASP A 136 50.05 13.38 11.61
C ASP A 136 48.78 13.94 12.27
N GLY A 137 47.62 13.59 11.69
CA GLY A 137 46.33 14.07 12.16
C GLY A 137 45.97 13.62 13.57
N LEU A 138 46.35 12.40 13.97
CA LEU A 138 46.08 11.86 15.30
C LEU A 138 46.94 12.53 16.37
N ALA A 139 48.19 12.91 16.03
CA ALA A 139 49.01 13.74 16.91
C ALA A 139 48.44 15.15 17.05
N LEU A 140 48.01 15.77 15.95
CA LEU A 140 47.37 17.09 15.97
C LEU A 140 46.05 17.09 16.76
N GLU A 141 45.26 16.02 16.68
CA GLU A 141 44.06 15.85 17.50
C GLU A 141 44.38 15.98 18.98
N LYS A 142 45.38 15.23 19.46
CA LYS A 142 45.83 15.26 20.87
C LYS A 142 46.41 16.62 21.28
N GLU A 143 47.02 17.35 20.36
CA GLU A 143 47.44 18.73 20.63
C GLU A 143 46.26 19.67 20.75
N LEU A 144 45.26 19.53 19.88
CA LEU A 144 44.05 20.33 19.90
C LEU A 144 43.23 20.05 21.17
N GLU A 145 43.12 18.80 21.62
CA GLU A 145 42.49 18.45 22.91
C GLU A 145 43.10 19.22 24.09
N LYS A 146 44.44 19.40 24.10
CA LYS A 146 45.11 20.20 25.12
C LYS A 146 44.78 21.69 25.04
N GLU A 147 44.60 22.23 23.83
CA GLU A 147 44.20 23.62 23.62
C GLU A 147 42.72 23.85 23.97
N PHE A 148 41.87 22.85 23.75
CA PHE A 148 40.44 22.88 24.09
C PHE A 148 40.20 22.73 25.60
N GLY A 149 41.01 21.90 26.27
CA GLY A 149 40.84 21.56 27.68
C GLY A 149 39.77 20.48 27.92
N GLU A 150 39.34 19.79 26.86
CA GLU A 150 38.34 18.72 26.86
C GLU A 150 38.59 17.74 25.69
N THR A 151 37.91 16.59 25.71
CA THR A 151 38.07 15.54 24.69
C THR A 151 37.56 16.00 23.32
N PHE A 152 38.24 15.56 22.26
CA PHE A 152 37.88 15.93 20.90
C PHE A 152 36.47 15.42 20.53
N SER A 153 35.67 16.34 20.01
CA SER A 153 34.51 16.03 19.18
C SER A 153 34.41 17.10 18.09
N GLU A 154 33.67 16.82 17.01
CA GLU A 154 33.48 17.84 15.97
C GLU A 154 32.83 19.11 16.52
N LEU A 155 31.92 18.98 17.49
CA LEU A 155 31.27 20.12 18.13
C LEU A 155 32.26 20.94 18.99
N VAL A 156 33.10 20.26 19.77
CA VAL A 156 34.16 20.90 20.57
C VAL A 156 35.15 21.63 19.65
N PHE A 157 35.59 20.97 18.57
CA PHE A 157 36.47 21.57 17.58
C PHE A 157 35.82 22.81 16.96
N ALA A 158 34.56 22.69 16.49
CA ALA A 158 33.86 23.76 15.83
C ALA A 158 33.62 24.97 16.74
N THR A 159 33.23 24.73 18.00
CA THR A 159 33.02 25.76 19.02
C THR A 159 34.30 26.52 19.33
N ASN A 160 35.41 25.81 19.55
CA ASN A 160 36.69 26.43 19.83
C ASN A 160 37.25 27.20 18.63
N VAL A 161 37.16 26.63 17.43
CA VAL A 161 37.60 27.29 16.20
C VAL A 161 36.76 28.53 15.91
N ALA A 162 35.44 28.47 16.08
CA ALA A 162 34.57 29.65 15.94
C ALA A 162 35.01 30.78 16.89
N ARG A 163 35.23 30.46 18.18
CA ARG A 163 35.74 31.42 19.17
C ARG A 163 37.11 31.99 18.81
N TRP A 164 38.03 31.15 18.32
CA TRP A 164 39.35 31.62 17.88
C TRP A 164 39.27 32.49 16.63
N MET A 165 38.29 32.25 15.74
CA MET A 165 38.05 33.08 14.56
C MET A 165 37.55 34.49 14.91
N ASP A 166 36.87 34.69 16.04
CA ASP A 166 36.47 36.02 16.50
C ASP A 166 37.67 36.90 16.89
N ALA A 167 38.80 36.28 17.27
CA ALA A 167 40.05 36.93 17.65
C ALA A 167 41.24 36.33 16.89
N GLU A 168 41.20 36.38 15.54
CA GLU A 168 42.17 35.66 14.69
C GLU A 168 43.64 36.03 14.98
N ALA A 169 43.93 37.31 15.17
CA ALA A 169 45.29 37.80 15.38
C ALA A 169 45.92 37.23 16.66
N GLU A 170 45.11 37.00 17.69
CA GLU A 170 45.56 36.46 18.98
C GLU A 170 45.67 34.93 18.97
N ASN A 171 45.00 34.27 18.02
CA ASN A 171 44.90 32.81 17.95
C ASN A 171 45.52 32.21 16.68
N GLU A 172 46.39 32.95 15.97
CA GLU A 172 46.97 32.51 14.68
C GLU A 172 47.61 31.11 14.77
N ALA A 173 48.42 30.85 15.79
CA ALA A 173 49.08 29.55 15.97
C ALA A 173 48.07 28.41 16.18
N ARG A 174 47.00 28.66 16.95
CA ARG A 174 45.93 27.68 17.22
C ARG A 174 45.08 27.41 15.98
N LEU A 175 44.69 28.48 15.28
CA LEU A 175 43.97 28.38 14.00
C LEU A 175 44.81 27.65 12.95
N ASN A 176 46.13 27.82 12.94
CA ASN A 176 47.00 27.09 12.03
C ASN A 176 47.01 25.57 12.34
N LYS A 177 47.10 25.16 13.61
CA LYS A 177 46.97 23.74 14.00
C LYS A 177 45.61 23.17 13.57
N ALA A 178 44.52 23.88 13.87
CA ALA A 178 43.17 23.49 13.48
C ALA A 178 43.01 23.39 11.96
N LEU A 179 43.65 24.27 11.19
CA LEU A 179 43.63 24.26 9.74
C LEU A 179 44.29 23.01 9.16
N HIS A 180 45.44 22.62 9.73
CA HIS A 180 46.16 21.40 9.33
C HIS A 180 45.36 20.14 9.67
N TYR A 181 44.79 20.06 10.88
CA TYR A 181 43.91 18.96 11.26
C TYR A 181 42.69 18.86 10.32
N ALA A 182 41.99 19.98 10.10
CA ALA A 182 40.81 20.01 9.23
C ALA A 182 41.14 19.63 7.78
N ALA A 183 42.31 20.04 7.27
CA ALA A 183 42.76 19.66 5.93
C ALA A 183 43.05 18.17 5.85
N TRP A 184 43.71 17.60 6.86
CA TRP A 184 43.95 16.16 6.97
C TRP A 184 42.65 15.37 7.03
N ALA A 185 41.73 15.75 7.92
CA ALA A 185 40.43 15.11 8.11
C ALA A 185 39.60 15.11 6.82
N LEU A 186 39.55 16.25 6.11
CA LEU A 186 38.73 16.40 4.90
C LEU A 186 39.33 15.73 3.66
N ARG A 187 40.67 15.73 3.50
CA ARG A 187 41.31 15.48 2.19
C ARG A 187 42.14 14.19 2.12
N THR A 188 42.37 13.52 3.24
CA THR A 188 43.13 12.25 3.27
C THR A 188 42.21 11.07 3.54
N PRO A 189 42.49 9.86 2.99
CA PRO A 189 41.69 8.67 3.27
C PRO A 189 41.63 8.32 4.76
N ALA A 190 42.77 8.43 5.46
CA ALA A 190 42.85 8.16 6.90
C ALA A 190 41.98 9.15 7.71
N GLY A 191 42.02 10.44 7.37
CA GLY A 191 41.19 11.45 8.01
C GLY A 191 39.69 11.28 7.71
N GLN A 192 39.33 10.96 6.48
CA GLN A 192 37.95 10.71 6.08
C GLN A 192 37.36 9.48 6.76
N GLN A 193 38.16 8.41 6.90
CA GLN A 193 37.77 7.22 7.66
C GLN A 193 37.62 7.53 9.16
N HIS A 194 38.55 8.29 9.75
CA HIS A 194 38.51 8.69 11.16
C HIS A 194 37.30 9.57 11.49
N THR A 195 36.90 10.43 10.56
CA THR A 195 35.79 11.40 10.74
C THR A 195 34.49 11.00 10.04
N GLN A 196 34.40 9.74 9.56
CA GLN A 196 33.28 9.27 8.73
C GLN A 196 31.90 9.45 9.38
N GLN A 197 31.82 9.37 10.71
CA GLN A 197 30.55 9.49 11.45
C GLN A 197 30.08 10.96 11.62
N GLY A 198 30.98 11.92 11.49
CA GLY A 198 30.68 13.33 11.68
C GLY A 198 30.12 14.02 10.43
N ILE A 199 29.82 15.32 10.54
CA ILE A 199 29.36 16.15 9.43
C ILE A 199 30.36 17.25 9.07
N LEU A 200 31.25 17.63 9.99
CA LEU A 200 32.06 18.84 9.90
C LEU A 200 33.11 18.74 8.79
N PHE A 201 33.79 17.59 8.69
CA PHE A 201 34.87 17.35 7.75
C PHE A 201 34.41 16.67 6.46
N LYS A 202 33.16 16.94 6.04
CA LYS A 202 32.58 16.45 4.79
C LYS A 202 32.28 17.59 3.82
N THR A 203 32.36 17.29 2.53
CA THR A 203 31.89 18.19 1.48
C THR A 203 30.99 17.44 0.51
N PRO A 204 29.96 18.10 -0.06
CA PRO A 204 29.15 17.52 -1.13
C PRO A 204 30.05 16.94 -2.23
N ALA A 205 29.81 15.67 -2.57
CA ALA A 205 30.49 14.97 -3.64
C ALA A 205 30.06 15.53 -5.00
N LYS A 206 30.91 15.38 -6.01
CA LYS A 206 30.52 15.67 -7.40
C LYS A 206 29.70 14.51 -7.92
N LEU A 207 28.66 14.82 -8.68
CA LEU A 207 27.83 13.79 -9.31
C LEU A 207 28.46 13.33 -10.62
N ASP A 208 28.65 12.02 -10.75
CA ASP A 208 28.82 11.33 -12.03
C ASP A 208 27.57 10.50 -12.29
N PHE A 209 26.71 10.96 -13.20
CA PHE A 209 25.43 10.30 -13.49
C PHE A 209 25.58 8.92 -14.14
N GLN A 210 26.76 8.55 -14.63
CA GLN A 210 27.03 7.18 -15.09
C GLN A 210 27.49 6.27 -13.94
N HIS A 211 27.94 6.83 -12.82
CA HIS A 211 28.52 6.11 -11.68
C HIS A 211 28.06 6.71 -10.34
N LEU A 212 26.76 6.93 -10.17
CA LEU A 212 26.18 7.39 -8.90
C LEU A 212 26.36 6.37 -7.77
N LEU A 213 26.64 5.10 -8.10
CA LEU A 213 26.86 4.00 -7.17
C LEU A 213 28.24 3.39 -7.41
N SER A 214 28.93 3.01 -6.33
CA SER A 214 30.23 2.32 -6.40
C SER A 214 30.01 0.80 -6.41
N LEU A 215 29.92 0.20 -7.60
CA LEU A 215 29.49 -1.19 -7.79
C LEU A 215 30.64 -2.12 -8.14
N HIS A 216 30.59 -3.37 -7.63
CA HIS A 216 31.33 -4.49 -8.21
C HIS A 216 30.48 -5.11 -9.33
N THR A 217 31.09 -5.34 -10.50
CA THR A 217 30.40 -5.92 -11.67
C THR A 217 31.11 -7.19 -12.11
N ASP A 218 30.39 -8.30 -12.12
CA ASP A 218 30.85 -9.57 -12.68
C ASP A 218 30.14 -9.83 -14.02
N GLU A 219 30.92 -10.09 -15.08
CA GLU A 219 30.42 -10.43 -16.41
C GLU A 219 30.71 -11.90 -16.80
N SER A 220 31.27 -12.70 -15.90
CA SER A 220 31.68 -14.08 -16.18
C SER A 220 30.52 -14.99 -16.61
N ALA A 221 29.29 -14.65 -16.22
CA ALA A 221 28.06 -15.35 -16.61
C ALA A 221 27.51 -14.94 -17.98
N GLY A 222 28.19 -14.05 -18.73
CA GLY A 222 27.81 -13.58 -20.07
C GLY A 222 26.92 -12.34 -20.09
N PHE A 223 26.54 -11.82 -18.92
CA PHE A 223 25.77 -10.59 -18.72
C PHE A 223 26.30 -9.85 -17.48
N PRO A 224 26.13 -8.51 -17.37
CA PRO A 224 26.57 -7.76 -16.19
C PRO A 224 25.70 -8.08 -14.97
N LEU A 225 26.35 -8.50 -13.89
CA LEU A 225 25.76 -8.70 -12.57
C LEU A 225 26.41 -7.76 -11.56
N HIS A 226 25.61 -6.87 -10.98
CA HIS A 226 26.07 -5.88 -10.00
C HIS A 226 25.83 -6.32 -8.56
N SER A 227 26.80 -6.02 -7.70
CA SER A 227 26.78 -6.23 -6.25
C SER A 227 27.54 -5.12 -5.51
N LEU A 228 27.43 -5.10 -4.18
CA LEU A 228 28.27 -4.29 -3.29
C LEU A 228 29.16 -5.20 -2.43
N GLU A 229 30.34 -4.69 -2.04
CA GLU A 229 31.24 -5.38 -1.11
C GLU A 229 30.79 -5.24 0.34
N HIS A 230 30.23 -4.07 0.70
CA HIS A 230 29.67 -3.83 2.03
C HIS A 230 28.21 -4.32 2.08
N LEU A 231 27.95 -5.29 2.95
CA LEU A 231 26.62 -5.85 3.17
C LEU A 231 26.04 -5.38 4.52
N ARG A 232 24.74 -5.15 4.53
CA ARG A 232 23.90 -4.78 5.68
C ARG A 232 22.89 -5.90 5.93
N GLU A 233 23.00 -6.55 7.08
CA GLU A 233 22.03 -7.54 7.53
C GLU A 233 20.65 -6.92 7.79
N ARG A 234 19.61 -7.52 7.21
CA ARG A 234 18.21 -7.18 7.48
C ARG A 234 17.49 -8.41 8.05
N ASN A 235 17.03 -8.29 9.29
CA ASN A 235 16.27 -9.34 9.97
C ASN A 235 14.80 -8.92 10.09
N GLY A 236 13.94 -9.54 9.30
CA GLY A 236 12.51 -9.26 9.32
C GLY A 236 12.14 -7.90 8.73
N PHE A 237 11.19 -7.25 9.37
CA PHE A 237 10.42 -6.11 8.89
C PHE A 237 10.44 -4.91 9.85
N ALA A 238 11.29 -4.89 10.88
CA ALA A 238 11.59 -3.67 11.61
C ALA A 238 12.06 -2.55 10.67
N LEU A 239 11.85 -1.30 11.09
CA LEU A 239 12.33 -0.13 10.36
C LEU A 239 13.87 -0.19 10.28
N THR A 240 14.40 -0.25 9.06
CA THR A 240 15.85 -0.44 8.83
C THR A 240 16.64 0.88 8.75
N ASP A 241 15.95 2.00 8.70
CA ASP A 241 16.52 3.32 8.51
C ASP A 241 15.65 4.37 9.21
N GLU A 242 16.20 4.98 10.26
CA GLU A 242 15.52 6.01 11.05
C GLU A 242 15.60 7.41 10.43
N GLY A 243 16.34 7.57 9.32
CA GLY A 243 16.67 8.86 8.75
C GLY A 243 17.70 9.62 9.59
N THR A 244 17.88 10.89 9.25
CA THR A 244 18.86 11.76 9.90
C THR A 244 18.45 12.13 11.33
N ASP A 245 19.45 12.42 12.16
CA ASP A 245 19.24 13.07 13.45
C ASP A 245 19.08 14.61 13.30
N LEU A 246 19.00 15.33 14.42
CA LEU A 246 18.87 16.79 14.42
C LEU A 246 20.08 17.45 13.75
N MET A 247 21.28 16.93 14.04
CA MET A 247 22.53 17.47 13.54
C MET A 247 22.62 17.36 12.01
N GLY A 248 22.24 16.22 11.43
CA GLY A 248 22.25 16.06 9.97
C GLY A 248 21.12 16.83 9.26
N ALA A 249 19.92 16.94 9.85
CA ALA A 249 18.87 17.76 9.23
C ALA A 249 19.22 19.26 9.23
N LEU A 250 19.88 19.73 10.29
CA LEU A 250 20.42 21.08 10.33
C LEU A 250 21.61 21.26 9.39
N ASP A 251 22.38 20.22 9.09
CA ASP A 251 23.43 20.26 8.06
C ASP A 251 22.82 20.56 6.69
N GLU A 252 21.77 19.83 6.31
CA GLU A 252 21.03 20.08 5.07
C GLU A 252 20.35 21.46 5.05
N ALA A 253 19.78 21.88 6.17
CA ALA A 253 19.14 23.19 6.29
C ALA A 253 20.15 24.36 6.18
N ASN A 254 21.38 24.19 6.67
CA ASN A 254 22.47 25.17 6.55
C ASN A 254 23.24 25.06 5.23
N TYR A 255 23.22 23.90 4.57
CA TYR A 255 23.75 23.73 3.21
C TYR A 255 22.85 24.44 2.18
N CYS A 256 21.54 24.45 2.40
CA CYS A 256 20.60 25.26 1.64
C CYS A 256 20.99 26.75 1.65
N ILE A 257 20.93 27.42 0.50
CA ILE A 257 21.25 28.86 0.37
C ILE A 257 20.03 29.78 0.47
N TRP A 258 18.90 29.23 0.90
CA TRP A 258 17.62 29.89 1.03
C TRP A 258 17.16 30.68 -0.22
N CYS A 259 17.02 29.97 -1.35
CA CYS A 259 16.71 30.54 -2.66
C CYS A 259 15.45 31.43 -2.75
N HIS A 260 14.50 31.32 -1.82
CA HIS A 260 13.31 32.18 -1.79
C HIS A 260 13.67 33.67 -1.65
N GLU A 261 14.75 34.01 -0.93
CA GLU A 261 15.20 35.40 -0.76
C GLU A 261 15.57 36.08 -2.09
N GLN A 262 15.91 35.27 -3.09
CA GLN A 262 16.27 35.68 -4.45
C GLN A 262 15.14 35.45 -5.47
N GLY A 263 14.01 34.86 -5.06
CA GLY A 263 12.90 34.48 -5.94
C GLY A 263 13.25 33.39 -6.97
N LYS A 264 14.14 32.46 -6.60
CA LYS A 264 14.69 31.41 -7.49
C LYS A 264 14.66 30.01 -6.85
N ASP A 265 13.60 29.70 -6.15
CA ASP A 265 13.34 28.46 -5.42
C ASP A 265 13.03 27.26 -6.34
N SER A 266 14.01 26.82 -7.11
CA SER A 266 13.84 25.70 -8.07
C SER A 266 13.42 24.37 -7.42
N CYS A 267 13.80 24.12 -6.16
CA CYS A 267 13.36 22.95 -5.41
C CYS A 267 11.86 22.95 -5.12
N SER A 268 11.25 24.13 -4.99
CA SER A 268 9.79 24.27 -4.85
C SER A 268 9.13 24.43 -6.21
N LYS A 269 9.54 25.42 -7.03
CA LYS A 269 8.85 25.87 -8.25
C LYS A 269 9.37 25.26 -9.56
N GLY A 270 10.44 24.48 -9.52
CA GLY A 270 11.04 23.81 -10.67
C GLY A 270 11.92 24.71 -11.55
N PHE A 271 12.66 24.08 -12.46
CA PHE A 271 13.51 24.76 -13.44
C PHE A 271 12.75 25.06 -14.72
N LYS A 272 12.12 26.24 -14.79
CA LYS A 272 11.40 26.71 -15.97
C LYS A 272 12.35 26.97 -17.15
N GLN A 273 11.96 26.55 -18.35
CA GLN A 273 12.62 26.90 -19.60
C GLN A 273 12.24 28.32 -20.02
N LYS A 274 13.16 29.04 -20.68
CA LYS A 274 12.81 30.33 -21.28
C LYS A 274 11.93 30.06 -22.49
N THR A 275 10.73 30.63 -22.48
CA THR A 275 9.80 30.56 -23.61
C THR A 275 10.38 31.38 -24.78
N LYS A 276 10.23 30.87 -26.01
CA LYS A 276 10.71 31.58 -27.21
C LYS A 276 9.70 32.64 -27.67
N THR A 277 8.44 32.46 -27.31
CA THR A 277 7.34 33.40 -27.58
C THR A 277 6.45 33.55 -26.34
N PRO A 278 5.74 34.68 -26.17
CA PRO A 278 4.85 34.89 -25.02
C PRO A 278 3.71 33.85 -24.90
N ASP A 279 3.29 33.27 -26.03
CA ASP A 279 2.16 32.34 -26.10
C ASP A 279 2.58 30.86 -25.93
N GLU A 280 3.88 30.58 -25.79
CA GLU A 280 4.39 29.21 -25.58
C GLU A 280 4.20 28.80 -24.10
N PRO A 281 3.67 27.59 -23.83
CA PRO A 281 3.49 27.13 -22.46
C PRO A 281 4.84 26.96 -21.76
N VAL A 282 4.89 27.35 -20.48
CA VAL A 282 6.10 27.22 -19.67
C VAL A 282 6.37 25.73 -19.42
N THR A 283 7.51 25.24 -19.90
CA THR A 283 7.96 23.86 -19.66
C THR A 283 9.10 23.80 -18.66
N PHE A 284 9.31 22.64 -18.04
CA PHE A 284 10.45 22.39 -17.16
C PHE A 284 11.64 21.79 -17.91
N LYS A 285 12.86 22.06 -17.43
CA LYS A 285 14.08 21.38 -17.90
C LYS A 285 14.05 19.90 -17.54
N LYS A 286 14.86 19.11 -18.23
CA LYS A 286 15.16 17.72 -17.85
C LYS A 286 16.57 17.62 -17.29
N SER A 287 16.78 16.70 -16.35
CA SER A 287 18.09 16.36 -15.81
C SER A 287 18.95 15.62 -16.86
N GLU A 288 20.23 15.39 -16.55
CA GLU A 288 21.14 14.55 -17.35
C GLU A 288 20.58 13.12 -17.56
N LEU A 289 19.83 12.60 -16.58
CA LEU A 289 19.14 11.30 -16.65
C LEU A 289 17.73 11.38 -17.26
N GLY A 290 17.33 12.55 -17.79
CA GLY A 290 16.06 12.75 -18.49
C GLY A 290 14.84 12.99 -17.59
N ALA A 291 15.01 13.06 -16.27
CA ALA A 291 13.92 13.33 -15.32
C ALA A 291 13.46 14.79 -15.39
N LEU A 292 12.15 15.03 -15.33
CA LEU A 292 11.58 16.39 -15.37
C LEU A 292 11.88 17.15 -14.06
N LEU A 293 12.49 18.32 -14.16
CA LEU A 293 12.90 19.13 -13.02
C LEU A 293 11.79 20.11 -12.59
N ALA A 294 10.66 19.57 -12.14
CA ALA A 294 9.46 20.34 -11.77
C ALA A 294 9.47 20.90 -10.32
N GLY A 295 10.46 20.54 -9.51
CA GLY A 295 10.46 20.82 -8.07
C GLY A 295 9.45 19.97 -7.30
N CYS A 296 9.20 20.32 -6.04
CA CYS A 296 8.18 19.68 -5.21
C CYS A 296 6.80 19.80 -5.90
N PRO A 297 6.11 18.69 -6.21
CA PRO A 297 4.77 18.73 -6.78
C PRO A 297 3.75 19.46 -5.92
N LEU A 298 3.94 19.49 -4.60
CA LEU A 298 3.08 20.25 -3.68
C LEU A 298 3.45 21.73 -3.62
N GLU A 299 4.51 22.18 -4.29
CA GLU A 299 5.03 23.55 -4.20
C GLU A 299 5.34 24.01 -2.77
N GLU A 300 5.81 23.07 -1.96
CA GLU A 300 6.15 23.34 -0.57
C GLU A 300 7.19 24.46 -0.42
N ARG A 301 6.99 25.32 0.58
CA ARG A 301 7.91 26.40 0.98
C ARG A 301 9.16 25.86 1.70
N ILE A 302 9.95 25.09 0.94
CA ILE A 302 11.14 24.37 1.43
C ILE A 302 12.16 25.33 2.03
N SER A 303 12.41 26.41 1.30
CA SER A 303 13.46 27.36 1.62
C SER A 303 13.16 28.14 2.90
N GLU A 304 11.89 28.46 3.10
CA GLU A 304 11.34 29.14 4.26
C GLU A 304 11.40 28.25 5.51
N PHE A 305 10.98 26.98 5.42
CA PHE A 305 11.06 26.09 6.59
C PHE A 305 12.52 25.75 6.94
N HIS A 306 13.42 25.62 5.97
CA HIS A 306 14.86 25.44 6.25
C HIS A 306 15.41 26.64 7.04
N LYS A 307 15.04 27.87 6.64
CA LYS A 307 15.46 29.09 7.34
C LYS A 307 14.94 29.09 8.78
N LEU A 308 13.66 28.82 9.00
CA LEU A 308 13.08 28.72 10.34
C LEU A 308 13.75 27.62 11.19
N LYS A 309 14.06 26.46 10.59
CA LYS A 309 14.72 25.35 11.27
C LYS A 309 16.11 25.76 11.77
N THR A 310 16.87 26.47 10.93
CA THR A 310 18.22 26.96 11.29
C THR A 310 18.19 28.03 12.39
N GLN A 311 17.05 28.67 12.61
CA GLN A 311 16.83 29.66 13.67
C GLN A 311 16.33 29.03 14.98
N GLY A 312 16.15 27.70 15.02
CA GLY A 312 15.62 27.00 16.21
C GLY A 312 14.11 27.07 16.36
N VAL A 313 13.37 27.52 15.34
CA VAL A 313 11.91 27.69 15.36
C VAL A 313 11.23 26.41 14.85
N ALA A 314 11.24 25.34 15.64
CA ALA A 314 10.84 24.00 15.21
C ALA A 314 9.34 23.85 14.88
N VAL A 315 8.45 24.35 15.74
CA VAL A 315 6.99 24.33 15.50
C VAL A 315 6.63 25.25 14.35
N GLY A 316 7.25 26.43 14.28
CA GLY A 316 7.07 27.35 13.15
C GLY A 316 7.53 26.75 11.82
N SER A 317 8.62 25.97 11.82
CA SER A 317 9.08 25.22 10.64
C SER A 317 8.06 24.18 10.19
N LEU A 318 7.49 23.39 11.11
CA LEU A 318 6.42 22.45 10.77
C LEU A 318 5.17 23.18 10.26
N ALA A 319 4.79 24.30 10.87
CA ALA A 319 3.66 25.10 10.43
C ALA A 319 3.84 25.62 8.99
N MET A 320 5.08 25.94 8.58
CA MET A 320 5.42 26.30 7.21
C MET A 320 5.26 25.13 6.24
N ILE A 321 5.70 23.91 6.61
CA ILE A 321 5.52 22.69 5.82
C ILE A 321 4.02 22.39 5.64
N VAL A 322 3.27 22.38 6.74
CA VAL A 322 1.83 22.03 6.81
C VAL A 322 0.95 22.95 5.97
N LEU A 323 1.40 24.19 5.72
CA LEU A 323 0.70 25.14 4.85
C LEU A 323 0.48 24.57 3.44
N ASP A 324 1.49 23.87 2.92
CA ASP A 324 1.46 23.29 1.58
C ASP A 324 1.23 21.79 1.58
N ASN A 325 1.66 21.11 2.64
CA ASN A 325 1.64 19.67 2.82
C ASN A 325 1.08 19.30 4.20
N PRO A 326 -0.25 19.43 4.43
CA PRO A 326 -0.83 19.08 5.72
C PRO A 326 -0.69 17.60 6.07
N MET A 327 -0.41 16.77 5.07
CA MET A 327 -0.18 15.32 5.21
C MET A 327 1.30 14.97 5.08
N CYS A 328 2.22 15.83 5.56
CA CYS A 328 3.67 15.63 5.46
C CYS A 328 4.20 14.35 6.09
N ALA A 329 3.44 13.74 7.01
CA ALA A 329 3.72 12.38 7.47
C ALA A 329 3.74 11.35 6.30
N GLY A 330 3.06 11.65 5.19
CA GLY A 330 2.99 10.83 3.97
C GLY A 330 4.07 11.11 2.93
N THR A 331 5.01 12.03 3.20
CA THR A 331 6.13 12.40 2.31
C THR A 331 7.46 12.31 3.06
N GLY A 332 8.52 12.87 2.49
CA GLY A 332 9.83 12.95 3.11
C GLY A 332 10.73 11.75 2.83
N HIS A 333 11.63 11.46 3.78
CA HIS A 333 12.73 10.51 3.66
C HIS A 333 12.27 9.18 3.05
N ARG A 334 12.97 8.76 1.99
CA ARG A 334 12.71 7.53 1.20
C ARG A 334 11.32 7.40 0.61
N ILE A 335 10.52 8.47 0.50
CA ILE A 335 9.22 8.48 -0.19
C ILE A 335 9.22 9.35 -1.44
N CYS A 336 9.80 10.54 -1.38
CA CYS A 336 9.79 11.49 -2.49
C CYS A 336 11.15 12.17 -2.69
N ASN A 337 11.54 12.38 -3.95
CA ASN A 337 12.84 12.97 -4.31
C ASN A 337 12.75 14.11 -5.35
N ASP A 338 11.56 14.46 -5.85
CA ASP A 338 11.39 15.44 -6.94
C ASP A 338 12.00 16.84 -6.59
N CYS A 339 11.93 17.24 -5.32
CA CYS A 339 12.52 18.49 -4.82
C CYS A 339 14.06 18.46 -4.82
N MET A 340 14.69 17.37 -4.37
CA MET A 340 16.14 17.18 -4.38
C MET A 340 16.70 17.22 -5.80
N LYS A 341 16.06 16.48 -6.73
CA LYS A 341 16.52 16.44 -8.12
C LYS A 341 16.42 17.82 -8.79
N SER A 342 15.55 18.71 -8.31
CA SER A 342 15.39 20.09 -8.79
C SER A 342 16.15 21.14 -7.96
N CYS A 343 16.97 20.72 -7.00
CA CYS A 343 17.84 21.63 -6.24
C CYS A 343 18.79 22.38 -7.17
N ILE A 344 19.21 23.59 -6.83
CA ILE A 344 20.16 24.35 -7.66
C ILE A 344 21.52 23.65 -7.84
N TYR A 345 21.86 22.74 -6.93
CA TYR A 345 23.06 21.92 -6.98
C TYR A 345 22.84 20.74 -7.94
N GLN A 346 23.14 20.97 -9.21
CA GLN A 346 22.94 19.99 -10.30
C GLN A 346 24.21 19.22 -10.69
N LYS A 347 25.37 19.55 -10.07
CA LYS A 347 26.69 18.97 -10.39
C LYS A 347 27.40 18.39 -9.16
N GLN A 348 26.74 18.45 -8.03
CA GLN A 348 27.20 17.96 -6.73
C GLN A 348 25.97 17.51 -5.94
N ASP A 349 26.17 16.84 -4.82
CA ASP A 349 25.07 16.37 -3.99
C ASP A 349 24.05 17.50 -3.74
N PRO A 350 22.76 17.25 -4.05
CA PRO A 350 21.72 18.21 -3.75
C PRO A 350 21.49 18.27 -2.24
N VAL A 351 20.78 19.31 -1.80
CA VAL A 351 20.24 19.33 -0.42
C VAL A 351 19.24 18.19 -0.27
N ASP A 352 19.40 17.35 0.75
CA ASP A 352 18.46 16.29 1.12
C ASP A 352 17.27 16.86 1.90
N ILE A 353 16.38 17.49 1.14
CA ILE A 353 15.15 18.11 1.63
C ILE A 353 14.21 17.09 2.30
N PRO A 354 13.98 15.89 1.75
CA PRO A 354 13.14 14.86 2.37
C PRO A 354 13.57 14.48 3.79
N GLN A 355 14.88 14.35 4.04
CA GLN A 355 15.41 14.13 5.38
C GLN A 355 15.09 15.29 6.33
N ALA A 356 15.29 16.53 5.88
CA ALA A 356 14.99 17.72 6.67
C ALA A 356 13.48 17.87 6.96
N GLU A 357 12.60 17.54 6.01
CA GLU A 357 11.14 17.54 6.19
C GLU A 357 10.74 16.51 7.25
N THR A 358 11.13 15.24 7.08
CA THR A 358 10.79 14.16 8.02
C THR A 358 11.34 14.44 9.42
N ARG A 359 12.58 14.94 9.52
CA ARG A 359 13.17 15.26 10.82
C ARG A 359 12.43 16.40 11.51
N THR A 360 12.00 17.42 10.77
CA THR A 360 11.20 18.53 11.33
C THR A 360 9.85 18.06 11.89
N LEU A 361 9.19 17.11 11.21
CA LEU A 361 8.02 16.45 11.77
C LEU A 361 8.36 15.68 13.05
N LYS A 362 9.43 14.86 13.04
CA LYS A 362 9.87 14.08 14.21
C LYS A 362 10.22 14.96 15.41
N ASP A 363 10.86 16.12 15.19
CA ASP A 363 11.20 17.08 16.25
C ASP A 363 9.94 17.57 16.99
N VAL A 364 8.88 17.90 16.26
CA VAL A 364 7.61 18.32 16.87
C VAL A 364 6.86 17.14 17.49
N LEU A 365 6.85 15.96 16.86
CA LEU A 365 6.22 14.77 17.43
C LEU A 365 6.84 14.33 18.76
N ALA A 366 8.14 14.61 18.95
CA ALA A 366 8.87 14.33 20.19
C ALA A 366 8.53 15.28 21.34
N LEU A 367 7.95 16.46 21.06
CA LEU A 367 7.46 17.37 22.10
C LEU A 367 6.23 16.78 22.80
N PRO A 368 5.96 17.15 24.07
CA PRO A 368 4.68 16.83 24.69
C PRO A 368 3.54 17.43 23.86
N TRP A 369 2.50 16.64 23.62
CA TRP A 369 1.38 16.94 22.73
C TRP A 369 1.75 17.10 21.25
N GLY A 370 2.91 16.62 20.81
CA GLY A 370 3.43 16.77 19.45
C GLY A 370 2.45 16.37 18.35
N PHE A 371 1.73 15.23 18.52
CA PHE A 371 0.67 14.84 17.59
C PHE A 371 -0.50 15.83 17.59
N GLU A 372 -0.94 16.33 18.75
CA GLU A 372 -2.05 17.29 18.83
C GLU A 372 -1.66 18.65 18.24
N ILE A 373 -0.40 19.07 18.40
CA ILE A 373 0.16 20.27 17.75
C ILE A 373 0.15 20.11 16.24
N TYR A 374 0.72 19.01 15.72
CA TYR A 374 0.68 18.71 14.29
C TYR A 374 -0.76 18.67 13.77
N SER A 375 -1.63 17.92 14.44
CA SER A 375 -3.05 17.79 14.10
C SER A 375 -3.76 19.14 14.09
N LEU A 376 -3.52 19.99 15.08
CA LEU A 376 -4.07 21.34 15.14
C LEU A 376 -3.62 22.18 13.94
N LEU A 377 -2.33 22.19 13.62
CA LEU A 377 -1.76 22.96 12.51
C LEU A 377 -2.36 22.61 11.15
N THR A 378 -2.86 21.39 10.96
CA THR A 378 -3.53 21.01 9.69
C THR A 378 -4.87 21.71 9.49
N ARG A 379 -5.51 22.17 10.57
CA ARG A 379 -6.86 22.77 10.55
C ARG A 379 -6.83 24.25 10.90
N TRP A 380 -6.02 24.63 11.87
CA TRP A 380 -5.74 26.00 12.27
C TRP A 380 -4.26 26.31 12.08
N ASN A 381 -3.96 27.19 11.13
CA ASN A 381 -2.59 27.64 10.89
C ASN A 381 -2.63 29.14 10.54
N PRO A 382 -2.14 30.02 11.43
CA PRO A 382 -2.21 31.45 11.17
C PRO A 382 -1.30 31.91 10.04
N LEU A 383 -0.35 31.09 9.60
CA LEU A 383 0.46 31.33 8.40
C LEU A 383 -0.36 31.14 7.11
N ASN A 384 -1.52 30.50 7.17
CA ASN A 384 -2.43 30.42 6.03
C ASN A 384 -3.28 31.70 5.92
N LEU A 385 -2.78 32.68 5.14
CA LEU A 385 -3.45 33.97 4.96
C LEU A 385 -4.85 33.84 4.33
N ARG A 386 -5.06 32.83 3.49
CA ARG A 386 -6.30 32.63 2.72
C ARG A 386 -7.36 31.84 3.50
N ARG A 387 -6.93 30.88 4.32
CA ARG A 387 -7.81 29.97 5.07
C ARG A 387 -7.16 29.56 6.40
N PRO A 388 -7.10 30.47 7.41
CA PRO A 388 -6.47 30.18 8.69
C PRO A 388 -7.29 29.20 9.55
N VAL A 389 -8.59 29.07 9.27
CA VAL A 389 -9.52 28.09 9.88
C VAL A 389 -10.41 27.47 8.79
N PRO A 390 -11.01 26.29 9.02
CA PRO A 390 -11.95 25.68 8.08
C PRO A 390 -13.15 26.60 7.79
N LYS A 391 -13.69 26.52 6.56
CA LYS A 391 -14.94 27.20 6.18
C LYS A 391 -16.13 26.64 6.99
N ALA A 392 -17.21 27.41 7.05
CA ALA A 392 -18.45 26.94 7.67
C ALA A 392 -19.03 25.75 6.87
N ALA A 393 -19.83 24.92 7.53
CA ALA A 393 -20.45 23.76 6.90
C ALA A 393 -21.25 24.19 5.65
N SER A 394 -20.89 23.62 4.51
CA SER A 394 -21.51 23.88 3.21
C SER A 394 -22.84 23.15 3.01
N GLY A 395 -23.14 22.17 3.87
CA GLY A 395 -24.24 21.21 3.71
C GLY A 395 -23.97 20.08 2.70
N ARG A 396 -22.93 20.21 1.87
CA ARG A 396 -22.66 19.29 0.76
C ARG A 396 -21.88 18.05 1.20
N LYS A 397 -22.17 16.91 0.58
CA LYS A 397 -21.64 15.59 0.89
C LYS A 397 -20.80 15.07 -0.28
N VAL A 398 -19.56 14.67 -0.01
CA VAL A 398 -18.64 14.15 -1.04
C VAL A 398 -18.23 12.73 -0.72
N LEU A 399 -18.38 11.83 -1.69
CA LEU A 399 -17.84 10.48 -1.64
C LEU A 399 -16.42 10.48 -2.22
N VAL A 400 -15.44 10.00 -1.47
CA VAL A 400 -14.07 9.79 -1.93
C VAL A 400 -13.78 8.29 -2.00
N VAL A 401 -13.50 7.80 -3.21
CA VAL A 401 -13.31 6.39 -3.52
C VAL A 401 -11.82 6.05 -3.54
N GLY A 402 -11.34 5.29 -2.56
CA GLY A 402 -9.94 4.93 -2.35
C GLY A 402 -9.26 5.86 -1.35
N MET A 403 -8.67 5.29 -0.31
CA MET A 403 -8.05 6.02 0.82
C MET A 403 -6.52 5.95 0.79
N GLY A 404 -5.96 6.00 -0.42
CA GLY A 404 -4.54 6.23 -0.67
C GLY A 404 -4.15 7.71 -0.63
N PRO A 405 -2.93 8.06 -1.09
CA PRO A 405 -2.39 9.42 -0.99
C PRO A 405 -3.24 10.54 -1.57
N ALA A 406 -3.84 10.33 -2.73
CA ALA A 406 -4.79 11.28 -3.30
C ALA A 406 -6.06 11.39 -2.44
N GLY A 407 -6.62 10.26 -1.99
CA GLY A 407 -7.88 10.21 -1.25
C GLY A 407 -7.82 10.86 0.12
N TYR A 408 -6.83 10.52 0.95
CA TYR A 408 -6.71 11.12 2.29
C TYR A 408 -6.38 12.62 2.22
N THR A 409 -5.62 13.05 1.21
CA THR A 409 -5.28 14.46 1.00
C THR A 409 -6.48 15.26 0.51
N LEU A 410 -7.27 14.67 -0.40
CA LEU A 410 -8.49 15.29 -0.90
C LEU A 410 -9.54 15.44 0.21
N ALA A 411 -9.74 14.39 1.00
CA ALA A 411 -10.67 14.42 2.14
C ALA A 411 -10.35 15.57 3.10
N HIS A 412 -9.06 15.77 3.41
CA HIS A 412 -8.61 16.89 4.23
C HIS A 412 -9.00 18.26 3.65
N HIS A 413 -8.68 18.50 2.38
CA HIS A 413 -8.96 19.79 1.77
C HIS A 413 -10.46 20.05 1.64
N LEU A 414 -11.26 19.04 1.26
CA LEU A 414 -12.71 19.17 1.13
C LEU A 414 -13.40 19.43 2.47
N MET A 415 -12.95 18.79 3.55
CA MET A 415 -13.45 19.12 4.89
C MET A 415 -13.08 20.54 5.32
N ASN A 416 -11.89 21.03 4.95
CA ASN A 416 -11.50 22.42 5.23
C ASN A 416 -12.30 23.43 4.39
N GLU A 417 -12.88 23.00 3.26
CA GLU A 417 -13.88 23.75 2.49
C GLU A 417 -15.31 23.64 3.06
N GLY A 418 -15.49 22.92 4.17
CA GLY A 418 -16.77 22.79 4.87
C GLY A 418 -17.68 21.68 4.35
N HIS A 419 -17.16 20.74 3.55
CA HIS A 419 -17.93 19.60 3.07
C HIS A 419 -17.92 18.44 4.07
N THR A 420 -19.01 17.68 4.13
CA THR A 420 -19.01 16.35 4.77
C THR A 420 -18.37 15.35 3.81
N VAL A 421 -17.44 14.53 4.28
CA VAL A 421 -16.71 13.58 3.44
C VAL A 421 -16.93 12.15 3.92
N VAL A 422 -17.26 11.25 3.01
CA VAL A 422 -17.23 9.80 3.24
C VAL A 422 -16.11 9.20 2.42
N GLY A 423 -15.16 8.56 3.09
CA GLY A 423 -14.12 7.77 2.44
C GLY A 423 -14.49 6.29 2.39
N ILE A 424 -14.39 5.67 1.22
CA ILE A 424 -14.54 4.23 1.06
C ILE A 424 -13.28 3.60 0.49
N ASP A 425 -13.00 2.35 0.87
CA ASP A 425 -11.93 1.55 0.26
C ASP A 425 -12.39 0.09 0.09
N GLY A 426 -11.98 -0.56 -1.00
CA GLY A 426 -12.26 -1.97 -1.22
C GLY A 426 -11.46 -2.89 -0.30
N LEU A 427 -10.32 -2.43 0.21
CA LEU A 427 -9.52 -3.14 1.18
C LEU A 427 -10.18 -3.14 2.56
N LYS A 428 -9.86 -4.17 3.37
CA LYS A 428 -10.20 -4.18 4.79
C LYS A 428 -9.44 -3.05 5.46
N ILE A 429 -10.15 -2.22 6.22
CA ILE A 429 -9.54 -1.23 7.10
C ILE A 429 -9.78 -1.68 8.53
N GLU A 430 -8.71 -2.06 9.24
CA GLU A 430 -8.82 -2.49 10.63
C GLU A 430 -9.31 -1.33 11.52
N PRO A 431 -10.20 -1.56 12.50
CA PRO A 431 -10.60 -0.51 13.43
C PRO A 431 -9.41 -0.10 14.31
N LEU A 432 -9.31 1.20 14.58
CA LEU A 432 -8.41 1.74 15.61
C LEU A 432 -9.10 1.70 16.98
N PRO A 433 -8.35 1.70 18.10
CA PRO A 433 -8.93 1.85 19.43
C PRO A 433 -9.80 3.10 19.53
N GLU A 434 -11.03 2.95 20.02
CA GLU A 434 -12.07 3.98 20.01
C GLU A 434 -11.71 5.20 20.88
N ASP A 435 -10.95 4.99 21.95
CA ASP A 435 -10.45 6.07 22.82
C ASP A 435 -9.31 6.86 22.19
N ILE A 436 -8.78 6.41 21.05
CA ILE A 436 -7.82 7.13 20.23
C ILE A 436 -8.50 7.72 19.00
N SER A 437 -9.30 6.95 18.25
CA SER A 437 -9.92 7.39 16.99
C SER A 437 -11.14 8.29 17.17
N GLY A 438 -11.86 8.15 18.29
CA GLY A 438 -13.16 8.78 18.52
C GLY A 438 -14.32 8.12 17.77
N VAL A 439 -14.12 6.86 17.33
CA VAL A 439 -15.11 6.08 16.59
C VAL A 439 -15.13 4.65 17.11
N ASP A 440 -16.32 4.16 17.48
CA ASP A 440 -16.50 2.78 17.95
C ASP A 440 -16.63 1.77 16.77
N ALA A 441 -16.77 0.48 17.09
CA ALA A 441 -16.91 -0.57 16.07
C ALA A 441 -18.18 -0.41 15.18
N ARG A 442 -19.19 0.32 15.64
CA ARG A 442 -20.44 0.61 14.90
C ARG A 442 -20.32 1.87 14.04
N GLY A 443 -19.21 2.60 14.13
CA GLY A 443 -18.99 3.85 13.43
C GLY A 443 -19.63 5.05 14.13
N GLU A 444 -20.03 4.93 15.40
CA GLU A 444 -20.60 6.02 16.19
C GLU A 444 -19.49 6.87 16.83
N ARG A 445 -19.77 8.16 17.01
CA ARG A 445 -18.83 9.09 17.65
C ARG A 445 -18.78 8.86 19.14
N VAL A 446 -17.57 8.64 19.64
CA VAL A 446 -17.29 8.55 21.08
C VAL A 446 -16.18 9.54 21.46
N PRO A 447 -16.14 10.00 22.72
CA PRO A 447 -15.03 10.83 23.17
C PRO A 447 -13.69 10.11 23.02
N PHE A 448 -12.67 10.82 22.52
CA PHE A 448 -11.29 10.33 22.44
C PHE A 448 -10.39 11.09 23.41
N LYS A 449 -9.23 10.51 23.71
CA LYS A 449 -8.20 11.09 24.58
C LYS A 449 -7.17 11.87 23.76
N ALA A 450 -6.74 13.01 24.31
CA ALA A 450 -5.60 13.74 23.77
C ALA A 450 -4.30 12.94 23.97
N ILE A 451 -3.41 13.00 22.98
CA ILE A 451 -2.17 12.21 22.96
C ILE A 451 -1.01 13.07 23.44
N ARG A 452 -0.52 12.80 24.65
CA ARG A 452 0.62 13.55 25.22
C ARG A 452 1.96 13.16 24.62
N ALA A 453 2.18 11.90 24.30
CA ALA A 453 3.44 11.45 23.69
C ALA A 453 3.11 10.71 22.39
N ALA A 454 3.64 11.18 21.26
CA ALA A 454 3.37 10.57 19.95
C ALA A 454 3.90 9.13 19.87
N SER A 455 4.95 8.79 20.64
CA SER A 455 5.48 7.44 20.76
C SER A 455 4.46 6.40 21.25
N PHE A 456 3.37 6.82 21.90
CA PHE A 456 2.24 5.93 22.22
C PHE A 456 1.54 5.36 20.97
N LEU A 457 1.65 6.04 19.83
CA LEU A 457 1.09 5.61 18.56
C LEU A 457 2.04 4.73 17.75
N GLU A 458 3.31 4.66 18.14
CA GLU A 458 4.35 3.93 17.42
C GLU A 458 4.29 2.43 17.75
N GLU A 459 4.38 1.62 16.71
CA GLU A 459 4.52 0.18 16.79
C GLU A 459 5.78 -0.23 16.05
N ASN A 460 6.49 -1.25 16.55
CA ASN A 460 7.53 -1.89 15.76
C ASN A 460 6.90 -2.45 14.48
N LEU A 461 7.48 -2.15 13.32
CA LEU A 461 6.95 -2.59 12.03
C LEU A 461 6.95 -4.13 11.86
N ASP A 462 7.77 -4.85 12.62
CA ASP A 462 7.72 -6.33 12.71
C ASP A 462 6.42 -6.84 13.33
N GLU A 463 5.87 -6.09 14.28
CA GLU A 463 4.72 -6.49 15.10
C GLU A 463 3.43 -5.80 14.66
N ARG A 464 3.56 -4.62 14.04
CA ARG A 464 2.45 -3.78 13.57
C ARG A 464 1.48 -4.59 12.73
N MET A 465 0.22 -4.58 13.14
CA MET A 465 -0.85 -5.14 12.34
C MET A 465 -1.08 -4.30 11.07
N PRO A 466 -1.21 -4.92 9.88
CA PRO A 466 -1.60 -4.22 8.67
C PRO A 466 -2.96 -3.53 8.85
N GLY A 467 -2.99 -2.21 8.75
CA GLY A 467 -4.18 -1.40 9.01
C GLY A 467 -5.08 -1.21 7.79
N GLY A 468 -4.56 -1.47 6.58
CA GLY A 468 -5.27 -1.38 5.30
C GLY A 468 -5.55 0.04 4.77
N PHE A 469 -5.45 1.06 5.60
CA PHE A 469 -5.55 2.47 5.22
C PHE A 469 -4.23 2.98 4.59
N GLY A 470 -4.30 3.72 3.48
CA GLY A 470 -3.12 4.30 2.81
C GLY A 470 -2.86 3.79 1.39
N GLY A 471 -3.63 2.81 0.90
CA GLY A 471 -3.45 2.26 -0.44
C GLY A 471 -2.03 1.68 -0.65
N VAL A 472 -1.37 2.02 -1.76
CA VAL A 472 0.00 1.56 -2.07
C VAL A 472 1.00 1.90 -0.96
N ALA A 473 0.79 2.97 -0.19
CA ALA A 473 1.67 3.29 0.94
C ALA A 473 1.60 2.24 2.07
N GLU A 474 0.47 1.52 2.21
CA GLU A 474 0.31 0.44 3.18
C GLU A 474 0.78 -0.91 2.62
N TYR A 475 0.31 -1.28 1.41
CA TYR A 475 0.52 -2.63 0.87
C TYR A 475 1.66 -2.76 -0.15
N GLY A 476 2.19 -1.65 -0.66
CA GLY A 476 3.22 -1.64 -1.70
C GLY A 476 4.58 -1.15 -1.21
N ILE A 477 4.61 -0.02 -0.50
CA ILE A 477 5.84 0.54 0.08
C ILE A 477 6.27 -0.30 1.29
N THR A 478 7.56 -0.56 1.39
CA THR A 478 8.19 -1.51 2.33
C THR A 478 8.72 -0.80 3.57
N VAL A 479 9.54 -1.48 4.37
CA VAL A 479 10.15 -0.95 5.60
C VAL A 479 11.15 0.18 5.38
N ARG A 480 11.36 0.61 4.14
CA ARG A 480 12.10 1.84 3.84
C ARG A 480 11.42 3.11 4.34
N TRP A 481 10.14 3.04 4.70
CA TRP A 481 9.38 4.16 5.26
C TRP A 481 8.62 3.74 6.52
N ASN A 482 8.56 4.65 7.49
CA ASN A 482 7.88 4.38 8.76
C ASN A 482 6.35 4.37 8.59
N LYS A 483 5.77 3.17 8.46
CA LYS A 483 4.32 2.98 8.29
C LYS A 483 3.47 3.44 9.48
N ASN A 484 4.06 3.77 10.63
CA ASN A 484 3.32 4.41 11.73
C ASN A 484 2.75 5.77 11.31
N PHE A 485 3.35 6.44 10.33
CA PHE A 485 2.83 7.69 9.79
C PHE A 485 1.44 7.57 9.15
N LEU A 486 1.07 6.40 8.63
CA LEU A 486 -0.30 6.16 8.16
C LEU A 486 -1.33 6.22 9.29
N LYS A 487 -0.96 5.79 10.50
CA LYS A 487 -1.82 5.91 11.67
C LYS A 487 -2.01 7.38 12.05
N LEU A 488 -0.95 8.20 11.97
CA LEU A 488 -1.04 9.64 12.19
C LEU A 488 -2.01 10.28 11.19
N ILE A 489 -1.80 10.05 9.88
CA ILE A 489 -2.66 10.58 8.80
C ILE A 489 -4.12 10.16 9.01
N ARG A 490 -4.36 8.90 9.36
CA ARG A 490 -5.71 8.40 9.64
C ARG A 490 -6.35 9.17 10.79
N LEU A 491 -5.64 9.39 11.89
CA LEU A 491 -6.16 10.15 13.03
C LEU A 491 -6.40 11.63 12.72
N LEU A 492 -5.63 12.24 11.82
CA LEU A 492 -5.88 13.61 11.32
C LEU A 492 -7.26 13.75 10.66
N LEU A 493 -7.77 12.66 10.07
CA LEU A 493 -9.07 12.63 9.41
C LEU A 493 -10.17 12.08 10.32
N GLU A 494 -9.97 10.89 10.88
CA GLU A 494 -11.01 10.09 11.53
C GLU A 494 -11.55 10.73 12.81
N ARG A 495 -10.76 11.56 13.51
CA ARG A 495 -11.22 12.31 14.69
C ARG A 495 -12.14 13.49 14.38
N ARG A 496 -12.30 13.87 13.11
CA ARG A 496 -13.10 15.02 12.69
C ARG A 496 -14.56 14.64 12.51
N GLU A 497 -15.48 15.43 13.07
CA GLU A 497 -16.92 15.16 12.97
C GLU A 497 -17.43 15.12 11.52
N GLU A 498 -16.71 15.73 10.57
CA GLU A 498 -17.05 15.81 9.15
C GLU A 498 -16.61 14.61 8.28
N PHE A 499 -15.93 13.60 8.84
CA PHE A 499 -15.38 12.46 8.07
C PHE A 499 -15.84 11.09 8.55
N ALA A 500 -16.32 10.22 7.65
CA ALA A 500 -16.55 8.81 7.95
C ALA A 500 -15.74 7.91 7.02
N LEU A 501 -15.25 6.77 7.53
CA LEU A 501 -14.38 5.83 6.82
C LEU A 501 -15.00 4.43 6.81
N PHE A 502 -15.04 3.81 5.63
CA PHE A 502 -15.55 2.45 5.43
C PHE A 502 -14.55 1.63 4.60
N GLY A 503 -14.05 0.54 5.19
CA GLY A 503 -13.28 -0.48 4.46
C GLY A 503 -14.19 -1.62 3.97
N GLY A 504 -13.71 -2.40 3.00
CA GLY A 504 -14.45 -3.50 2.42
C GLY A 504 -15.64 -3.06 1.56
N VAL A 505 -15.65 -1.83 1.05
CA VAL A 505 -16.71 -1.30 0.20
C VAL A 505 -16.16 -1.10 -1.21
N ARG A 506 -16.58 -1.95 -2.13
CA ARG A 506 -16.16 -1.86 -3.53
C ARG A 506 -17.07 -0.90 -4.29
N PHE A 507 -16.51 0.20 -4.77
CA PHE A 507 -17.23 1.09 -5.68
C PHE A 507 -17.39 0.44 -7.07
N GLY A 508 -18.58 0.53 -7.66
CA GLY A 508 -18.99 -0.23 -8.85
C GLY A 508 -19.52 -1.64 -8.56
N GLY A 509 -19.64 -2.03 -7.28
CA GLY A 509 -20.20 -3.33 -6.88
C GLY A 509 -21.08 -3.22 -5.64
N THR A 510 -20.49 -2.97 -4.47
CA THR A 510 -21.22 -2.73 -3.22
C THR A 510 -22.00 -1.41 -3.26
N LEU A 511 -21.42 -0.40 -3.90
CA LEU A 511 -21.99 0.93 -4.05
C LEU A 511 -21.69 1.41 -5.48
N THR A 512 -22.70 1.76 -6.26
CA THR A 512 -22.54 2.34 -7.60
C THR A 512 -22.61 3.86 -7.58
N THR A 513 -22.36 4.48 -8.74
CA THR A 513 -22.51 5.92 -8.95
C THR A 513 -23.94 6.39 -8.71
N ASP A 514 -24.91 5.64 -9.24
CA ASP A 514 -26.33 5.96 -9.09
C ASP A 514 -26.76 5.89 -7.61
N ASP A 515 -26.29 4.88 -6.89
CA ASP A 515 -26.59 4.74 -5.46
C ASP A 515 -25.99 5.88 -4.66
N ALA A 516 -24.73 6.27 -4.94
CA ALA A 516 -24.11 7.39 -4.26
C ALA A 516 -24.94 8.67 -4.44
N PHE A 517 -25.30 8.99 -5.67
CA PHE A 517 -26.11 10.18 -5.94
C PHE A 517 -27.55 10.07 -5.38
N ALA A 518 -28.12 8.87 -5.27
CA ALA A 518 -29.42 8.61 -4.66
C ALA A 518 -29.38 8.68 -3.13
N LEU A 519 -28.28 8.28 -2.49
CA LEU A 519 -28.04 8.38 -1.05
C LEU A 519 -27.84 9.82 -0.59
N GLY A 520 -27.72 10.79 -1.51
CA GLY A 520 -27.61 12.21 -1.20
C GLY A 520 -26.19 12.76 -1.26
N PHE A 521 -25.26 12.07 -1.94
CA PHE A 521 -23.98 12.66 -2.30
C PHE A 521 -24.15 13.74 -3.38
N ASP A 522 -23.36 14.80 -3.26
CA ASP A 522 -23.32 15.93 -4.21
C ASP A 522 -22.19 15.75 -5.24
N HIS A 523 -21.18 14.94 -4.92
CA HIS A 523 -20.02 14.70 -5.77
C HIS A 523 -19.37 13.35 -5.47
N VAL A 524 -18.82 12.71 -6.50
CA VAL A 524 -18.01 11.49 -6.39
C VAL A 524 -16.59 11.77 -6.88
N ALA A 525 -15.60 11.52 -6.03
CA ALA A 525 -14.18 11.71 -6.33
C ALA A 525 -13.46 10.36 -6.35
N LEU A 526 -12.94 9.97 -7.52
CA LEU A 526 -12.23 8.73 -7.73
C LEU A 526 -10.73 8.90 -7.41
N ALA A 527 -10.25 8.17 -6.42
CA ALA A 527 -8.85 8.07 -6.01
C ALA A 527 -8.41 6.59 -5.90
N ALA A 528 -8.95 5.73 -6.77
CA ALA A 528 -8.81 4.28 -6.72
C ALA A 528 -7.41 3.73 -7.09
N GLY A 529 -6.46 4.61 -7.44
CA GLY A 529 -5.04 4.29 -7.57
C GLY A 529 -4.69 3.41 -8.77
N ALA A 530 -3.65 2.58 -8.58
CA ALA A 530 -3.15 1.65 -9.58
C ALA A 530 -4.09 0.45 -9.78
N GLY A 531 -4.22 0.06 -11.04
CA GLY A 531 -5.03 -1.03 -11.55
C GLY A 531 -4.20 -2.23 -12.01
N ARG A 532 -4.59 -2.83 -13.14
CA ARG A 532 -4.07 -4.12 -13.61
C ARG A 532 -2.55 -4.14 -13.81
N PRO A 533 -1.85 -5.21 -13.38
CA PRO A 533 -0.43 -5.38 -13.64
C PRO A 533 -0.18 -5.80 -15.09
N THR A 534 1.00 -5.49 -15.60
CA THR A 534 1.44 -5.97 -16.91
C THR A 534 1.73 -7.46 -16.86
N VAL A 535 1.00 -8.25 -17.66
CA VAL A 535 1.23 -9.68 -17.83
C VAL A 535 2.27 -9.88 -18.93
N LEU A 536 3.30 -10.68 -18.65
CA LEU A 536 4.31 -11.05 -19.64
C LEU A 536 3.84 -12.28 -20.41
N ASN A 537 3.84 -12.19 -21.74
CA ASN A 537 3.50 -13.33 -22.59
C ASN A 537 4.74 -14.23 -22.76
N MET A 538 4.84 -15.26 -21.93
CA MET A 538 5.92 -16.25 -22.00
C MET A 538 5.39 -17.65 -21.63
N PRO A 539 5.91 -18.73 -22.25
CA PRO A 539 5.56 -20.09 -21.86
C PRO A 539 5.79 -20.32 -20.36
N ASN A 540 4.81 -20.98 -19.72
CA ASN A 540 4.78 -21.25 -18.28
C ASN A 540 4.79 -19.98 -17.40
N GLY A 541 4.37 -18.82 -17.92
CA GLY A 541 4.31 -17.55 -17.18
C GLY A 541 3.34 -17.51 -15.98
N LEU A 542 2.57 -18.57 -15.74
CA LEU A 542 1.71 -18.77 -14.57
C LEU A 542 1.97 -20.12 -13.85
N ALA A 543 3.11 -20.75 -14.11
CA ALA A 543 3.51 -21.96 -13.40
C ALA A 543 3.64 -21.70 -11.89
N ARG A 544 3.63 -22.78 -11.10
CA ARG A 544 3.83 -22.68 -9.65
C ARG A 544 5.19 -22.06 -9.35
N GLY A 545 5.23 -21.11 -8.42
CA GLY A 545 6.40 -20.28 -8.14
C GLY A 545 6.44 -18.95 -8.92
N VAL A 546 5.62 -18.78 -9.97
CA VAL A 546 5.51 -17.49 -10.68
C VAL A 546 4.36 -16.66 -10.11
N ARG A 547 4.62 -15.40 -9.74
CA ARG A 547 3.60 -14.46 -9.23
C ARG A 547 3.81 -13.07 -9.79
N ALA A 548 2.74 -12.29 -9.88
CA ALA A 548 2.88 -10.84 -10.03
C ALA A 548 3.47 -10.24 -8.74
N ALA A 549 4.27 -9.18 -8.85
CA ALA A 549 4.77 -8.46 -7.69
C ALA A 549 3.64 -7.86 -6.83
N SER A 550 2.55 -7.42 -7.48
CA SER A 550 1.36 -6.93 -6.77
C SER A 550 0.66 -8.03 -5.96
N ASP A 551 0.55 -9.25 -6.48
CA ASP A 551 0.07 -10.42 -5.72
C ASP A 551 0.96 -10.68 -4.50
N PHE A 552 2.28 -10.76 -4.70
CA PHE A 552 3.22 -11.02 -3.61
C PHE A 552 3.18 -9.95 -2.51
N LEU A 553 3.32 -8.67 -2.87
CA LEU A 553 3.37 -7.58 -1.88
C LEU A 553 2.02 -7.43 -1.15
N MET A 554 0.90 -7.48 -1.87
CA MET A 554 -0.42 -7.44 -1.23
C MET A 554 -0.69 -8.68 -0.38
N GLY A 555 -0.25 -9.86 -0.81
CA GLY A 555 -0.31 -11.10 -0.04
C GLY A 555 0.44 -10.97 1.27
N LEU A 556 1.71 -10.57 1.21
CA LEU A 556 2.59 -10.39 2.35
C LEU A 556 2.03 -9.38 3.35
N GLN A 557 1.70 -8.19 2.85
CA GLN A 557 1.36 -7.03 3.68
C GLN A 557 -0.09 -7.11 4.18
N LEU A 558 -1.09 -7.44 3.35
CA LEU A 558 -2.51 -7.34 3.78
C LEU A 558 -3.01 -8.54 4.58
N THR A 559 -2.37 -9.72 4.45
CA THR A 559 -2.73 -10.89 5.28
C THR A 559 -1.94 -10.94 6.59
N GLY A 560 -0.89 -10.12 6.72
CA GLY A 560 0.07 -10.23 7.81
C GLY A 560 0.88 -11.52 7.75
N ALA A 561 1.21 -12.04 6.56
CA ALA A 561 1.92 -13.32 6.41
C ALA A 561 3.28 -13.34 7.13
N ALA A 562 3.93 -12.19 7.26
CA ALA A 562 5.16 -11.99 8.02
C ALA A 562 4.97 -12.06 9.54
N GLN A 563 3.75 -11.89 10.06
CA GLN A 563 3.53 -11.91 11.50
C GLN A 563 3.69 -13.34 12.03
N SER A 564 4.34 -13.46 13.20
CA SER A 564 4.64 -14.73 13.86
C SER A 564 3.39 -15.45 14.36
N ASP A 565 2.36 -14.67 14.74
CA ASP A 565 1.06 -15.16 15.24
C ASP A 565 0.00 -15.35 14.13
N SER A 566 0.30 -14.98 12.87
CA SER A 566 -0.63 -15.07 11.75
C SER A 566 -0.76 -16.48 11.18
N ILE A 567 -1.99 -16.89 10.84
CA ILE A 567 -2.31 -18.14 10.14
C ILE A 567 -2.24 -18.05 8.62
N ALA A 568 -1.94 -16.86 8.06
CA ALA A 568 -1.88 -16.67 6.62
C ALA A 568 -0.77 -17.51 5.96
N ASN A 569 -1.05 -18.03 4.77
CA ASN A 569 -0.13 -18.89 4.01
C ASN A 569 0.40 -18.16 2.77
N MET A 570 1.72 -18.07 2.65
CA MET A 570 2.37 -17.47 1.49
C MET A 570 3.68 -18.20 1.21
N GLN A 571 3.62 -19.29 0.46
CA GLN A 571 4.81 -20.09 0.18
C GLN A 571 5.75 -19.38 -0.81
N LEU A 572 6.98 -19.16 -0.38
CA LEU A 572 8.10 -18.63 -1.19
C LEU A 572 9.29 -19.62 -1.11
N ARG A 573 9.99 -19.85 -2.22
CA ARG A 573 11.17 -20.74 -2.31
C ARG A 573 12.36 -20.00 -2.92
N LEU A 574 13.58 -20.36 -2.52
CA LEU A 574 14.82 -19.81 -3.08
C LEU A 574 15.40 -20.74 -4.16
N PRO A 575 16.14 -20.20 -5.16
CA PRO A 575 16.40 -18.78 -5.43
C PRO A 575 15.19 -17.98 -5.93
N VAL A 576 15.21 -16.67 -5.69
CA VAL A 576 14.21 -15.70 -6.17
C VAL A 576 14.77 -14.92 -7.37
N VAL A 577 13.97 -14.79 -8.43
CA VAL A 577 14.24 -13.84 -9.52
C VAL A 577 13.10 -12.84 -9.63
N VAL A 578 13.43 -11.55 -9.69
CA VAL A 578 12.45 -10.46 -9.85
C VAL A 578 12.62 -9.81 -11.21
N ILE A 579 11.58 -9.82 -12.06
CA ILE A 579 11.63 -9.17 -13.37
C ILE A 579 11.17 -7.72 -13.25
N GLY A 580 12.06 -6.76 -13.47
CA GLY A 580 11.74 -5.33 -13.43
C GLY A 580 12.93 -4.44 -13.08
N GLY A 581 12.73 -3.12 -13.10
CA GLY A 581 13.75 -2.13 -12.74
C GLY A 581 13.18 -0.85 -12.10
N GLY A 582 11.94 -0.90 -11.63
CA GLY A 582 11.33 0.20 -10.86
C GLY A 582 11.39 -0.09 -9.36
N LEU A 583 10.90 0.85 -8.55
CA LEU A 583 10.83 0.67 -7.09
C LEU A 583 10.05 -0.59 -6.68
N THR A 584 8.99 -0.97 -7.41
CA THR A 584 8.28 -2.23 -7.14
C THR A 584 9.20 -3.46 -7.24
N ALA A 585 10.19 -3.46 -8.14
CA ALA A 585 11.14 -4.56 -8.24
C ALA A 585 12.11 -4.58 -7.05
N ILE A 586 12.60 -3.40 -6.64
CA ILE A 586 13.45 -3.23 -5.45
C ILE A 586 12.70 -3.71 -4.18
N ASP A 587 11.49 -3.19 -3.98
CA ASP A 587 10.61 -3.51 -2.86
C ASP A 587 10.28 -5.02 -2.86
N THR A 588 9.99 -5.62 -4.01
CA THR A 588 9.71 -7.07 -4.12
C THR A 588 10.93 -7.93 -3.76
N ALA A 589 12.14 -7.55 -4.19
CA ALA A 589 13.35 -8.33 -3.93
C ALA A 589 13.76 -8.28 -2.45
N THR A 590 13.75 -7.08 -1.86
CA THR A 590 14.10 -6.87 -0.43
C THR A 590 13.10 -7.57 0.49
N GLU A 591 11.80 -7.48 0.22
CA GLU A 591 10.78 -8.15 1.01
C GLU A 591 10.81 -9.68 0.85
N ALA A 592 11.11 -10.20 -0.35
CA ALA A 592 11.24 -11.64 -0.57
C ALA A 592 12.37 -12.26 0.26
N LEU A 593 13.55 -11.61 0.30
CA LEU A 593 14.65 -12.08 1.14
C LEU A 593 14.37 -11.92 2.63
N ALA A 594 13.76 -10.81 3.06
CA ALA A 594 13.39 -10.61 4.46
C ALA A 594 12.31 -11.60 4.94
N TYR A 595 11.35 -11.94 4.08
CA TYR A 595 10.27 -12.87 4.39
C TYR A 595 10.75 -14.31 4.52
N TYR A 596 11.73 -14.72 3.71
CA TYR A 596 12.12 -16.13 3.62
C TYR A 596 12.54 -16.74 4.97
N PRO A 597 13.42 -16.13 5.78
CA PRO A 597 13.72 -16.59 7.14
C PRO A 597 12.47 -16.70 8.03
N VAL A 598 11.61 -15.67 8.00
CA VAL A 598 10.41 -15.59 8.84
C VAL A 598 9.45 -16.75 8.58
N GLN A 599 9.19 -17.09 7.31
CA GLN A 599 8.30 -18.21 6.99
C GLN A 599 8.87 -19.56 7.42
N VAL A 600 10.17 -19.82 7.23
CA VAL A 600 10.75 -21.14 7.52
C VAL A 600 10.91 -21.33 9.03
N GLU A 601 11.22 -20.28 9.77
CA GLU A 601 11.25 -20.31 11.24
C GLU A 601 9.85 -20.53 11.82
N LYS A 602 8.82 -19.83 11.29
CA LYS A 602 7.42 -20.06 11.67
C LYS A 602 6.98 -21.49 11.36
N PHE A 603 7.36 -22.00 10.19
CA PHE A 603 7.08 -23.38 9.78
C PHE A 603 7.72 -24.40 10.73
N LEU A 604 9.02 -24.23 11.03
CA LEU A 604 9.75 -25.10 11.96
C LEU A 604 9.13 -25.09 13.36
N LYS A 605 8.80 -23.92 13.90
CA LYS A 605 8.16 -23.79 15.22
C LYS A 605 6.86 -24.60 15.28
N ARG A 606 5.98 -24.44 14.28
CA ARG A 606 4.71 -25.16 14.22
C ARG A 606 4.91 -26.66 14.04
N TYR A 607 5.84 -27.07 13.17
CA TYR A 607 6.18 -28.47 12.95
C TYR A 607 6.66 -29.15 14.24
N GLU A 608 7.64 -28.57 14.94
CA GLU A 608 8.20 -29.15 16.16
C GLU A 608 7.14 -29.29 17.26
N ILE A 609 6.28 -28.28 17.46
CA ILE A 609 5.20 -28.33 18.45
C ILE A 609 4.16 -29.39 18.09
N LEU A 610 3.74 -29.47 16.83
CA LEU A 610 2.75 -30.45 16.39
C LEU A 610 3.31 -31.87 16.44
N ALA A 611 4.55 -32.08 15.99
CA ALA A 611 5.23 -33.37 16.04
C ALA A 611 5.43 -33.86 17.48
N ALA A 612 5.72 -32.96 18.43
CA ALA A 612 5.82 -33.32 19.85
C ALA A 612 4.50 -33.83 20.44
N VAL A 613 3.35 -33.41 19.91
CA VAL A 613 2.02 -33.78 20.41
C VAL A 613 1.42 -34.98 19.65
N GLN A 614 1.57 -35.02 18.33
CA GLN A 614 0.90 -35.98 17.44
C GLN A 614 1.83 -37.09 16.91
N GLY A 615 3.15 -36.92 17.09
CA GLY A 615 4.17 -37.76 16.46
C GLY A 615 4.57 -37.26 15.07
N GLU A 616 5.85 -37.41 14.72
CA GLU A 616 6.40 -36.93 13.45
C GLU A 616 5.76 -37.60 12.23
N ALA A 617 5.55 -38.92 12.26
CA ALA A 617 4.92 -39.67 11.17
C ALA A 617 3.53 -39.11 10.83
N ALA A 618 2.71 -38.80 11.84
CA ALA A 618 1.37 -38.27 11.64
C ALA A 618 1.35 -36.90 10.93
N ILE A 619 2.39 -36.08 11.14
CA ILE A 619 2.53 -34.79 10.46
C ILE A 619 3.06 -34.98 9.04
N ARG A 620 4.03 -35.89 8.83
CA ARG A 620 4.63 -36.10 7.51
C ARG A 620 3.73 -36.87 6.54
N ASP A 621 2.84 -37.73 7.04
CA ASP A 621 1.93 -38.55 6.21
C ASP A 621 0.83 -37.74 5.50
N ILE A 622 0.62 -36.47 5.88
CA ILE A 622 -0.34 -35.59 5.19
C ILE A 622 0.23 -35.02 3.88
N TRP A 623 1.55 -35.07 3.73
CA TRP A 623 2.26 -34.53 2.57
C TRP A 623 2.52 -35.63 1.54
N ASP A 624 2.37 -35.28 0.26
CA ASP A 624 2.86 -36.12 -0.83
C ASP A 624 4.38 -35.97 -1.02
N GLU A 625 4.94 -36.69 -2.01
CA GLU A 625 6.39 -36.72 -2.22
C GLU A 625 6.99 -35.35 -2.54
N GLU A 626 6.29 -34.51 -3.30
CA GLU A 626 6.75 -33.16 -3.58
C GLU A 626 6.70 -32.28 -2.33
N GLU A 627 5.58 -32.33 -1.61
CA GLU A 627 5.38 -31.54 -0.41
C GLU A 627 6.37 -31.90 0.70
N LYS A 628 6.77 -33.18 0.80
CA LYS A 628 7.84 -33.62 1.71
C LYS A 628 9.18 -33.00 1.36
N ILE A 629 9.54 -32.93 0.07
CA ILE A 629 10.80 -32.30 -0.38
C ILE A 629 10.84 -30.82 0.01
N ILE A 630 9.73 -30.10 -0.18
CA ILE A 630 9.62 -28.69 0.18
C ILE A 630 9.64 -28.50 1.70
N ALA A 631 8.93 -29.35 2.45
CA ALA A 631 8.96 -29.32 3.90
C ALA A 631 10.38 -29.57 4.44
N ASP A 632 11.12 -30.51 3.87
CA ASP A 632 12.51 -30.80 4.26
C ASP A 632 13.46 -29.65 3.91
N GLU A 633 13.26 -28.98 2.78
CA GLU A 633 13.95 -27.72 2.44
C GLU A 633 13.73 -26.68 3.55
N PHE A 634 12.48 -26.41 3.92
CA PHE A 634 12.13 -25.41 4.94
C PHE A 634 12.67 -25.77 6.32
N LEU A 635 12.53 -27.03 6.74
CA LEU A 635 13.05 -27.50 8.02
C LEU A 635 14.58 -27.42 8.08
N SER A 636 15.27 -27.77 6.99
CA SER A 636 16.72 -27.67 6.88
C SER A 636 17.20 -26.21 7.00
N HIS A 637 16.61 -25.31 6.21
CA HIS A 637 17.00 -23.91 6.20
C HIS A 637 16.70 -23.22 7.53
N ALA A 638 15.54 -23.49 8.14
CA ALA A 638 15.18 -22.94 9.45
C ALA A 638 16.14 -23.42 10.56
N ARG A 639 16.59 -24.68 10.52
CA ARG A 639 17.58 -25.20 11.47
C ARG A 639 18.95 -24.56 11.26
N ALA A 640 19.36 -24.33 10.01
CA ALA A 640 20.60 -23.62 9.70
C ALA A 640 20.58 -22.17 10.19
N ILE A 641 19.47 -21.44 9.98
CA ILE A 641 19.28 -20.08 10.51
C ILE A 641 19.34 -20.08 12.04
N ARG A 642 18.62 -21.00 12.69
CA ARG A 642 18.65 -21.14 14.16
C ARG A 642 20.06 -21.40 14.67
N ALA A 643 20.82 -22.29 14.02
CA ALA A 643 22.20 -22.60 14.40
C ALA A 643 23.14 -21.40 14.21
N GLU A 644 23.01 -20.67 13.11
CA GLU A 644 23.80 -19.46 12.85
C GLU A 644 23.50 -18.34 13.85
N ARG A 645 22.23 -18.13 14.19
CA ARG A 645 21.83 -17.18 15.25
C ARG A 645 22.46 -17.54 16.60
N GLN A 646 22.44 -18.82 16.97
CA GLN A 646 23.06 -19.31 18.21
C GLN A 646 24.58 -19.15 18.20
N ALA A 647 25.25 -19.45 17.08
CA ALA A 647 26.69 -19.27 16.94
C ALA A 647 27.08 -17.79 17.03
N ALA A 648 26.34 -16.91 16.34
CA ALA A 648 26.56 -15.48 16.36
C ALA A 648 26.42 -14.88 17.77
N GLU A 649 25.40 -15.31 18.52
CA GLU A 649 25.20 -14.92 19.92
C GLU A 649 26.37 -15.37 20.81
N GLN A 650 26.83 -16.61 20.68
CA GLN A 650 27.97 -17.15 21.43
C GLN A 650 29.29 -16.43 21.11
N GLU A 651 29.46 -16.01 19.86
CA GLU A 651 30.66 -15.31 19.37
C GLU A 651 30.59 -13.79 19.55
N GLY A 652 29.44 -13.23 19.95
CA GLY A 652 29.24 -11.79 20.10
C GLY A 652 29.26 -11.00 18.78
N ARG A 653 28.84 -11.63 17.67
CA ARG A 653 28.76 -11.02 16.34
C ARG A 653 27.32 -10.98 15.82
N ALA A 654 27.09 -10.25 14.72
CA ALA A 654 25.83 -10.35 13.98
C ALA A 654 25.74 -11.72 13.27
N ALA A 655 24.51 -12.25 13.18
CA ALA A 655 24.24 -13.46 12.43
C ALA A 655 24.38 -13.18 10.92
N ASN A 656 25.14 -14.02 10.23
CA ASN A 656 25.37 -13.96 8.79
C ASN A 656 24.25 -14.70 8.05
N ILE A 657 23.06 -14.10 8.07
CA ILE A 657 21.88 -14.69 7.43
C ILE A 657 21.95 -14.48 5.92
N ILE A 658 22.50 -13.35 5.45
CA ILE A 658 22.69 -13.09 4.02
C ILE A 658 23.55 -14.18 3.38
N GLY A 659 24.65 -14.60 4.02
CA GLY A 659 25.51 -15.67 3.52
C GLY A 659 24.75 -17.00 3.34
N LEU A 660 23.86 -17.34 4.27
CA LEU A 660 22.99 -18.52 4.14
C LEU A 660 22.01 -18.36 2.96
N LEU A 661 21.33 -17.22 2.87
CA LEU A 661 20.39 -16.94 1.78
C LEU A 661 21.06 -17.01 0.40
N GLN A 662 22.25 -16.43 0.26
CA GLN A 662 23.05 -16.49 -0.96
C GLN A 662 23.51 -17.92 -1.29
N SER A 663 23.85 -18.73 -0.27
CA SER A 663 24.17 -20.16 -0.47
C SER A 663 22.99 -20.99 -1.02
N TRP A 664 21.76 -20.53 -0.77
CA TRP A 664 20.54 -21.09 -1.33
C TRP A 664 20.09 -20.39 -2.62
N GLY A 665 20.95 -19.53 -3.18
CA GLY A 665 20.79 -18.86 -4.46
C GLY A 665 20.23 -17.44 -4.39
N GLY A 666 19.92 -16.91 -3.20
CA GLY A 666 19.61 -15.49 -2.96
C GLY A 666 18.46 -14.91 -3.78
N ALA A 667 18.54 -13.62 -4.07
CA ALA A 667 17.59 -12.91 -4.93
C ALA A 667 18.31 -12.07 -6.00
N THR A 668 17.82 -12.16 -7.23
CA THR A 668 18.35 -11.41 -8.38
C THR A 668 17.25 -10.58 -9.03
N ILE A 669 17.48 -9.28 -9.18
CA ILE A 669 16.66 -8.40 -10.01
C ILE A 669 17.17 -8.50 -11.44
N ALA A 670 16.31 -8.91 -12.37
CA ALA A 670 16.60 -9.02 -13.80
C ALA A 670 15.91 -7.89 -14.55
N TYR A 671 16.70 -7.00 -15.17
CA TYR A 671 16.18 -5.85 -15.92
C TYR A 671 16.62 -5.90 -17.39
N ARG A 672 15.67 -5.68 -18.30
CA ARG A 672 15.87 -5.76 -19.76
C ARG A 672 16.85 -4.74 -20.37
N LYS A 673 17.30 -3.74 -19.60
CA LYS A 673 18.27 -2.72 -20.03
C LYS A 673 19.39 -2.61 -18.98
N ARG A 674 20.21 -1.55 -19.03
CA ARG A 674 21.21 -1.26 -18.01
C ARG A 674 20.55 -0.76 -16.73
N LEU A 675 21.18 -0.96 -15.58
CA LEU A 675 20.81 -0.41 -14.29
C LEU A 675 20.63 1.11 -14.36
N ILE A 676 21.53 1.81 -15.05
CA ILE A 676 21.44 3.27 -15.19
C ILE A 676 20.24 3.74 -16.02
N ASP A 677 19.66 2.86 -16.85
CA ASP A 677 18.43 3.12 -17.61
C ASP A 677 17.16 2.73 -16.83
N SER A 678 17.31 2.28 -15.57
CA SER A 678 16.20 1.83 -14.73
C SER A 678 15.49 3.01 -14.05
N PRO A 679 14.15 2.98 -13.92
CA PRO A 679 13.43 3.98 -13.14
C PRO A 679 13.88 4.09 -11.68
N SER A 680 14.32 2.98 -11.05
CA SER A 680 14.87 3.03 -9.70
C SER A 680 16.17 3.83 -9.67
N TYR A 681 17.10 3.65 -10.60
CA TYR A 681 18.35 4.42 -10.62
C TYR A 681 18.12 5.91 -10.95
N THR A 682 17.34 6.20 -12.00
CA THR A 682 17.15 7.58 -12.49
C THR A 682 16.43 8.49 -11.50
N LEU A 683 15.57 7.94 -10.64
CA LEU A 683 14.77 8.70 -9.68
C LEU A 683 15.21 8.49 -8.22
N ASN A 684 15.71 7.31 -7.87
CA ASN A 684 15.95 6.85 -6.49
C ASN A 684 17.13 5.86 -6.42
N HIS A 685 18.30 6.20 -6.97
CA HIS A 685 19.49 5.33 -6.96
C HIS A 685 19.90 4.91 -5.55
N GLU A 686 19.58 5.74 -4.56
CA GLU A 686 19.73 5.47 -3.13
C GLU A 686 19.00 4.16 -2.72
N GLU A 687 17.83 3.87 -3.29
CA GLU A 687 17.08 2.64 -3.02
C GLU A 687 17.69 1.41 -3.72
N VAL A 688 18.38 1.60 -4.85
CA VAL A 688 19.16 0.54 -5.48
C VAL A 688 20.33 0.16 -4.58
N GLU A 689 21.06 1.14 -4.07
CA GLU A 689 22.18 0.93 -3.15
C GLU A 689 21.72 0.13 -1.92
N LYS A 690 20.64 0.55 -1.27
CA LYS A 690 20.08 -0.15 -0.09
C LYS A 690 19.65 -1.58 -0.36
N ALA A 691 19.20 -1.90 -1.57
CA ALA A 691 18.88 -3.26 -1.95
C ALA A 691 20.14 -4.12 -2.14
N LEU A 692 21.17 -3.58 -2.78
CA LEU A 692 22.44 -4.27 -2.97
C LEU A 692 23.19 -4.48 -1.64
N GLU A 693 23.08 -3.52 -0.70
CA GLU A 693 23.57 -3.68 0.68
C GLU A 693 22.91 -4.91 1.35
N GLU A 694 21.65 -5.23 1.05
CA GLU A 694 20.95 -6.41 1.59
C GLU A 694 21.32 -7.73 0.88
N GLY A 695 22.38 -7.73 0.06
CA GLY A 695 22.91 -8.93 -0.60
C GLY A 695 22.15 -9.35 -1.86
N ILE A 696 21.29 -8.48 -2.40
CA ILE A 696 20.57 -8.68 -3.67
C ILE A 696 21.51 -8.40 -4.84
N TRP A 697 21.35 -9.14 -5.93
CA TRP A 697 22.07 -8.87 -7.18
C TRP A 697 21.19 -8.15 -8.20
N PHE A 698 21.81 -7.33 -9.05
CA PHE A 698 21.14 -6.69 -10.18
C PHE A 698 21.76 -7.14 -11.51
N ALA A 699 20.99 -7.85 -12.33
CA ALA A 699 21.38 -8.36 -13.64
C ALA A 699 20.84 -7.47 -14.77
N GLU A 700 21.74 -6.96 -15.62
CA GLU A 700 21.40 -6.08 -16.75
C GLU A 700 21.13 -6.85 -18.05
N GLY A 701 20.35 -6.23 -18.95
CA GLY A 701 20.09 -6.76 -20.28
C GLY A 701 19.23 -8.02 -20.31
N MET A 702 18.48 -8.31 -19.25
CA MET A 702 17.77 -9.59 -19.11
C MET A 702 16.32 -9.49 -19.59
N THR A 703 16.01 -10.02 -20.78
CA THR A 703 14.62 -10.10 -21.29
C THR A 703 14.09 -11.53 -21.16
N PRO A 704 13.02 -11.79 -20.37
CA PRO A 704 12.55 -13.15 -20.13
C PRO A 704 11.93 -13.77 -21.39
N VAL A 705 12.26 -15.03 -21.65
CA VAL A 705 11.81 -15.80 -22.82
C VAL A 705 10.84 -16.91 -22.42
N ARG A 706 11.17 -17.71 -21.40
CA ARG A 706 10.31 -18.79 -20.89
C ARG A 706 10.67 -19.19 -19.47
N VAL A 707 9.73 -19.82 -18.78
CA VAL A 707 9.97 -20.50 -17.49
C VAL A 707 10.12 -22.00 -17.73
N ASP A 708 11.24 -22.57 -17.27
CA ASP A 708 11.40 -24.02 -17.21
C ASP A 708 10.85 -24.54 -15.88
N VAL A 709 10.08 -25.61 -15.95
CA VAL A 709 9.42 -26.24 -14.79
C VAL A 709 10.01 -27.62 -14.52
N ASP A 710 9.96 -28.05 -13.26
CA ASP A 710 10.34 -29.40 -12.86
C ASP A 710 9.23 -30.42 -13.12
N VAL A 711 9.45 -31.66 -12.69
CA VAL A 711 8.53 -32.79 -12.88
C VAL A 711 7.16 -32.58 -12.24
N TRP A 712 7.02 -31.61 -11.33
CA TRP A 712 5.79 -31.28 -10.62
C TRP A 712 5.13 -29.99 -11.14
N GLY A 713 5.65 -29.42 -12.24
CA GLY A 713 5.16 -28.17 -12.80
C GLY A 713 5.51 -26.93 -11.98
N HIS A 714 6.50 -27.03 -11.07
CA HIS A 714 7.02 -25.91 -10.31
C HIS A 714 8.21 -25.27 -11.02
N THR A 715 8.32 -23.95 -10.94
CA THR A 715 9.44 -23.17 -11.51
C THR A 715 10.76 -23.74 -11.00
N GLN A 716 11.66 -24.03 -11.95
CA GLN A 716 13.03 -24.50 -11.72
C GLN A 716 14.05 -23.46 -12.16
N SER A 717 13.79 -22.79 -13.28
CA SER A 717 14.64 -21.74 -13.83
C SER A 717 13.89 -20.87 -14.82
N VAL A 718 14.49 -19.73 -15.19
CA VAL A 718 13.99 -18.82 -16.21
C VAL A 718 15.07 -18.61 -17.26
N ARG A 719 14.68 -18.65 -18.54
CA ARG A 719 15.57 -18.30 -19.66
C ARG A 719 15.38 -16.85 -20.04
N PHE A 720 16.49 -16.19 -20.30
CA PHE A 720 16.55 -14.79 -20.72
C PHE A 720 17.33 -14.67 -22.01
N ALA A 721 16.82 -13.85 -22.94
CA ALA A 721 17.61 -13.29 -24.01
C ALA A 721 18.44 -12.13 -23.43
N VAL A 722 19.76 -12.21 -23.57
CA VAL A 722 20.70 -11.17 -23.12
C VAL A 722 20.71 -10.07 -24.17
N GLN A 723 20.29 -8.88 -23.78
CA GLN A 723 20.29 -7.67 -24.58
C GLN A 723 21.61 -6.93 -24.36
N LYS A 724 22.36 -6.68 -25.43
CA LYS A 724 23.52 -5.78 -25.40
C LYS A 724 23.27 -4.57 -26.28
N ARG A 725 23.90 -3.46 -25.91
CA ARG A 725 23.86 -2.23 -26.67
C ARG A 725 25.11 -2.17 -27.55
N ASP A 726 24.93 -1.97 -28.85
CA ASP A 726 26.05 -1.83 -29.79
C ASP A 726 26.65 -0.40 -29.78
N GLU A 727 27.69 -0.19 -30.59
CA GLU A 727 28.35 1.12 -30.74
C GLU A 727 27.43 2.22 -31.30
N THR A 728 26.34 1.84 -32.00
CA THR A 728 25.34 2.78 -32.53
C THR A 728 24.27 3.14 -31.50
N GLY A 729 24.23 2.41 -30.38
CA GLY A 729 23.30 2.61 -29.30
C GLY A 729 22.01 1.80 -29.44
N GLU A 730 21.94 0.86 -30.38
CA GLU A 730 20.80 -0.04 -30.57
C GLU A 730 20.94 -1.31 -29.73
N TRP A 731 19.81 -1.89 -29.33
CA TRP A 731 19.75 -3.11 -28.55
C TRP A 731 19.67 -4.32 -29.48
N HIS A 732 20.51 -5.32 -29.25
CA HIS A 732 20.50 -6.58 -29.98
C HIS A 732 20.61 -7.79 -29.04
N ASP A 733 20.10 -8.93 -29.52
CA ASP A 733 20.23 -10.22 -28.85
C ASP A 733 21.70 -10.70 -28.92
N ALA A 734 22.29 -10.92 -27.76
CA ALA A 734 23.67 -11.40 -27.59
C ALA A 734 23.76 -12.87 -27.14
N GLY A 735 22.62 -13.57 -27.13
CA GLY A 735 22.51 -14.97 -26.73
C GLY A 735 21.41 -15.20 -25.68
N GLU A 736 21.28 -16.44 -25.22
CA GLU A 736 20.37 -16.81 -24.15
C GLU A 736 21.14 -17.35 -22.94
N VAL A 737 20.65 -17.00 -21.75
CA VAL A 737 21.17 -17.48 -20.46
C VAL A 737 20.04 -18.03 -19.60
N GLN A 738 20.38 -18.90 -18.66
CA GLN A 738 19.43 -19.52 -17.75
C GLN A 738 19.80 -19.14 -16.31
N LEU A 739 18.83 -18.63 -15.55
CA LEU A 739 18.97 -18.39 -14.11
C LEU A 739 18.11 -19.39 -13.35
N ALA A 740 18.67 -20.04 -12.32
CA ALA A 740 17.91 -20.86 -11.40
C ALA A 740 16.87 -19.98 -10.67
N ALA A 741 15.64 -20.48 -10.55
CA ALA A 741 14.57 -19.77 -9.88
C ALA A 741 13.57 -20.79 -9.35
N ARG A 742 13.28 -20.75 -8.04
CA ARG A 742 12.10 -21.41 -7.48
C ARG A 742 10.96 -20.43 -7.28
N ALA A 743 11.25 -19.14 -7.17
CA ALA A 743 10.26 -18.08 -7.22
C ALA A 743 10.61 -17.08 -8.32
N LEU A 744 9.62 -16.73 -9.15
CA LEU A 744 9.72 -15.68 -10.17
C LEU A 744 8.66 -14.62 -9.89
N LEU A 745 9.07 -13.40 -9.59
CA LEU A 745 8.18 -12.30 -9.22
C LEU A 745 8.20 -11.22 -10.30
N VAL A 746 7.05 -10.95 -10.92
CA VAL A 746 6.95 -10.07 -12.10
C VAL A 746 6.55 -8.65 -11.69
N ALA A 747 7.49 -7.71 -11.78
CA ALA A 747 7.34 -6.28 -11.48
C ALA A 747 7.43 -5.41 -12.76
N ALA A 748 6.67 -5.77 -13.80
CA ALA A 748 6.69 -5.12 -15.12
C ALA A 748 5.81 -3.84 -15.23
N GLY A 749 5.46 -3.23 -14.10
CA GLY A 749 4.60 -2.05 -14.01
C GLY A 749 3.09 -2.36 -13.99
N THR A 750 2.30 -1.32 -13.71
CA THR A 750 0.83 -1.37 -13.61
C THR A 750 0.18 -0.32 -14.52
N GLN A 751 -1.12 -0.48 -14.75
CA GLN A 751 -1.96 0.51 -15.43
C GLN A 751 -2.83 1.24 -14.40
N PRO A 752 -3.43 2.40 -14.72
CA PRO A 752 -4.44 3.04 -13.86
C PRO A 752 -5.64 2.13 -13.58
N ASN A 753 -6.29 2.28 -12.43
CA ASN A 753 -7.50 1.52 -12.10
C ASN A 753 -8.74 2.11 -12.81
N THR A 754 -8.93 1.73 -14.07
CA THR A 754 -10.05 2.17 -14.92
C THR A 754 -11.11 1.08 -15.11
N VAL A 755 -11.25 0.16 -14.14
CA VAL A 755 -12.19 -0.97 -14.24
C VAL A 755 -13.64 -0.51 -14.42
N LEU A 756 -14.01 0.63 -13.82
CA LEU A 756 -15.36 1.19 -13.92
C LEU A 756 -15.79 1.48 -15.36
N ALA A 757 -14.86 1.82 -16.27
CA ALA A 757 -15.17 2.03 -17.69
C ALA A 757 -15.56 0.76 -18.44
N ARG A 758 -15.25 -0.42 -17.89
CA ARG A 758 -15.69 -1.72 -18.42
C ARG A 758 -16.98 -2.20 -17.77
N GLU A 759 -17.33 -1.67 -16.60
CA GLU A 759 -18.55 -2.02 -15.85
C GLU A 759 -19.72 -1.08 -16.16
N ASP A 760 -19.43 0.19 -16.45
CA ASP A 760 -20.40 1.22 -16.82
C ASP A 760 -19.76 2.17 -17.85
N ASP A 761 -19.85 1.78 -19.12
CA ASP A 761 -19.30 2.53 -20.26
C ASP A 761 -20.08 3.82 -20.59
N LYS A 762 -21.28 3.98 -20.02
CA LYS A 762 -22.12 5.17 -20.18
C LYS A 762 -21.59 6.32 -19.33
N THR A 763 -21.26 6.04 -18.07
CA THR A 763 -20.75 7.06 -17.15
C THR A 763 -19.25 7.26 -17.31
N TYR A 764 -18.50 6.19 -17.57
CA TYR A 764 -17.05 6.19 -17.55
C TYR A 764 -16.47 5.90 -18.93
N GLN A 765 -15.93 6.94 -19.54
CA GLN A 765 -15.25 6.85 -20.83
C GLN A 765 -13.74 7.04 -20.68
N LEU A 766 -12.95 6.44 -21.57
CA LEU A 766 -11.49 6.47 -21.53
C LEU A 766 -10.87 7.29 -22.68
N ASP A 767 -9.80 8.02 -22.38
CA ASP A 767 -8.82 8.54 -23.33
C ASP A 767 -7.52 7.71 -23.19
N GLY A 768 -7.31 6.79 -24.13
CA GLY A 768 -6.23 5.80 -24.05
C GLY A 768 -6.41 4.86 -22.84
N ARG A 769 -5.57 5.05 -21.81
CA ARG A 769 -5.59 4.22 -20.58
C ARG A 769 -6.10 4.96 -19.34
N TYR A 770 -6.48 6.23 -19.48
CA TYR A 770 -6.99 7.10 -18.41
C TYR A 770 -8.45 7.46 -18.69
N PHE A 771 -9.15 8.01 -17.70
CA PHE A 771 -10.50 8.54 -17.91
C PHE A 771 -10.48 9.80 -18.79
N ASN A 772 -11.57 10.02 -19.53
CA ASN A 772 -11.83 11.31 -20.17
C ASN A 772 -11.92 12.43 -19.11
N ALA A 773 -11.56 13.65 -19.52
CA ALA A 773 -11.67 14.83 -18.67
C ALA A 773 -12.55 15.91 -19.31
N CYS A 774 -13.19 16.72 -18.46
CA CYS A 774 -13.95 17.90 -18.87
C CYS A 774 -13.59 19.14 -18.02
N ASP A 775 -13.97 20.32 -18.50
CA ASP A 775 -13.93 21.56 -17.73
C ASP A 775 -15.15 21.70 -16.79
N GLU A 776 -15.25 22.83 -16.08
CA GLU A 776 -16.36 23.12 -15.15
C GLU A 776 -17.71 23.35 -15.88
N GLU A 777 -17.64 23.57 -17.19
CA GLU A 777 -18.77 23.75 -18.10
C GLU A 777 -19.19 22.42 -18.76
N GLY A 778 -18.44 21.34 -18.51
CA GLY A 778 -18.69 20.00 -19.04
C GLY A 778 -18.14 19.77 -20.44
N ASN A 779 -17.35 20.69 -20.99
CA ASN A 779 -16.72 20.52 -22.29
C ASN A 779 -15.49 19.61 -22.17
N PRO A 780 -15.25 18.68 -23.11
CA PRO A 780 -14.07 17.83 -23.08
C PRO A 780 -12.76 18.63 -23.09
N VAL A 781 -11.80 18.24 -22.25
CA VAL A 781 -10.45 18.81 -22.22
C VAL A 781 -9.41 17.69 -22.23
N LYS A 782 -8.20 17.99 -22.66
CA LYS A 782 -7.08 17.03 -22.65
C LYS A 782 -6.14 17.34 -21.49
N PRO A 783 -6.01 16.44 -20.50
CA PRO A 783 -5.03 16.60 -19.44
C PRO A 783 -3.58 16.54 -19.97
N VAL A 784 -2.68 17.24 -19.28
CA VAL A 784 -1.24 17.21 -19.61
C VAL A 784 -0.61 15.90 -19.14
N TYR A 785 0.29 15.32 -19.94
CA TYR A 785 0.95 14.06 -19.57
C TYR A 785 2.25 14.29 -18.79
N ALA A 786 2.46 13.55 -17.70
CA ALA A 786 3.71 13.50 -16.93
C ALA A 786 4.28 14.86 -16.47
N ASN A 787 3.44 15.88 -16.32
CA ASN A 787 3.77 17.14 -15.68
C ASN A 787 2.92 17.30 -14.41
N PRO A 788 3.50 17.22 -13.19
CA PRO A 788 2.74 17.29 -11.96
C PRO A 788 2.33 18.72 -11.56
N LYS A 789 2.59 19.72 -12.41
CA LYS A 789 2.17 21.12 -12.24
C LYS A 789 1.56 21.65 -13.54
N PRO A 790 0.41 21.09 -13.96
CA PRO A 790 -0.30 21.62 -15.11
C PRO A 790 -0.89 23.01 -14.78
N ASP A 791 -1.00 23.88 -15.78
CA ASP A 791 -1.64 25.20 -15.59
C ASP A 791 -3.12 25.07 -15.24
N TYR A 792 -3.77 24.04 -15.78
CA TYR A 792 -5.12 23.63 -15.43
C TYR A 792 -5.13 22.13 -15.08
N PRO A 793 -5.57 21.74 -13.86
CA PRO A 793 -5.40 20.37 -13.39
C PRO A 793 -6.35 19.34 -14.05
N ALA A 794 -7.43 19.77 -14.71
CA ALA A 794 -8.34 18.91 -15.50
C ALA A 794 -8.85 17.64 -14.77
N VAL A 795 -9.28 17.79 -13.51
CA VAL A 795 -9.66 16.65 -12.65
C VAL A 795 -11.12 16.21 -12.76
N LEU A 796 -11.98 16.95 -13.47
CA LEU A 796 -13.38 16.57 -13.65
C LEU A 796 -13.47 15.52 -14.77
N LEU A 797 -14.19 14.43 -14.52
CA LEU A 797 -14.38 13.31 -15.42
C LEU A 797 -15.58 13.55 -16.34
N SER A 798 -16.75 13.74 -15.73
CA SER A 798 -18.02 13.92 -16.42
C SER A 798 -19.07 14.55 -15.50
N ARG A 799 -20.15 15.05 -16.10
CA ARG A 799 -21.39 15.36 -15.39
C ARG A 799 -22.19 14.09 -15.16
N TYR A 800 -22.87 14.03 -14.02
CA TYR A 800 -23.82 12.96 -13.76
C TYR A 800 -25.11 13.18 -14.58
N LYS A 801 -25.51 12.17 -15.36
CA LYS A 801 -26.66 12.15 -16.28
C LYS A 801 -26.64 13.21 -17.39
N ASP A 802 -26.91 14.47 -17.06
CA ASP A 802 -26.96 15.57 -18.02
C ASP A 802 -26.67 16.95 -17.37
N ALA A 803 -26.73 18.01 -18.17
CA ALA A 803 -26.42 19.37 -17.74
C ALA A 803 -27.38 19.96 -16.70
N GLN A 804 -28.59 19.42 -16.53
CA GLN A 804 -29.60 19.93 -15.59
C GLN A 804 -29.36 19.45 -14.15
N ASP A 805 -28.75 18.28 -13.97
CA ASP A 805 -28.42 17.73 -12.65
C ASP A 805 -27.30 18.55 -11.96
N GLY A 806 -26.30 18.95 -12.75
CA GLY A 806 -25.22 19.84 -12.31
C GLY A 806 -24.15 19.18 -11.41
N ARG A 807 -24.34 17.95 -10.94
CA ARG A 807 -23.33 17.21 -10.18
C ARG A 807 -22.26 16.63 -11.09
N PHE A 808 -21.06 16.48 -10.54
CA PHE A 808 -19.89 15.99 -11.27
C PHE A 808 -19.28 14.75 -10.63
N ILE A 809 -18.49 14.06 -11.44
CA ILE A 809 -17.55 13.03 -11.03
C ILE A 809 -16.15 13.54 -11.32
N SER A 810 -15.18 13.31 -10.43
CA SER A 810 -13.78 13.68 -10.63
C SER A 810 -12.83 12.51 -10.38
N PHE A 811 -11.57 12.66 -10.77
CA PHE A 811 -10.55 11.61 -10.66
C PHE A 811 -9.16 12.17 -10.32
N PHE A 812 -8.39 11.41 -9.53
CA PHE A 812 -7.17 11.87 -8.88
C PHE A 812 -6.08 10.79 -8.81
N GLY A 813 -4.86 11.20 -8.50
CA GLY A 813 -3.72 10.31 -8.28
C GLY A 813 -3.31 9.56 -9.55
N ASP A 814 -3.06 8.25 -9.42
CA ASP A 814 -2.65 7.39 -10.53
C ASP A 814 -3.70 7.26 -11.64
N LEU A 815 -4.95 7.66 -11.38
CA LEU A 815 -6.00 7.75 -12.40
C LEU A 815 -5.81 8.93 -13.35
N HIS A 816 -4.89 9.86 -13.04
CA HIS A 816 -4.67 11.06 -13.82
C HIS A 816 -3.27 11.08 -14.47
N PRO A 817 -3.14 11.37 -15.78
CA PRO A 817 -1.87 11.26 -16.51
C PRO A 817 -0.79 12.26 -16.07
N SER A 818 -1.17 13.39 -15.48
CA SER A 818 -0.23 14.37 -14.90
C SER A 818 0.40 13.91 -13.58
N PHE A 819 -0.33 13.10 -12.81
CA PHE A 819 -0.07 12.89 -11.38
C PHE A 819 0.27 11.43 -11.02
N SER A 820 0.34 10.54 -12.00
CA SER A 820 0.64 9.13 -11.77
C SER A 820 2.10 8.86 -11.42
N GLY A 821 2.34 7.90 -10.51
CA GLY A 821 3.62 7.20 -10.36
C GLY A 821 4.38 7.42 -9.05
N ASN A 822 4.04 8.41 -8.23
CA ASN A 822 4.59 8.53 -6.87
C ASN A 822 3.61 9.19 -5.89
N VAL A 823 3.90 9.05 -4.58
CA VAL A 823 3.03 9.50 -3.49
C VAL A 823 2.79 11.01 -3.53
N VAL A 824 3.84 11.82 -3.64
CA VAL A 824 3.74 13.29 -3.63
C VAL A 824 2.98 13.84 -4.84
N LYS A 825 3.09 13.22 -6.02
CA LYS A 825 2.31 13.57 -7.21
C LYS A 825 0.83 13.24 -7.02
N ALA A 826 0.52 12.10 -6.40
CA ALA A 826 -0.86 11.75 -6.08
C ALA A 826 -1.48 12.73 -5.08
N MET A 827 -0.75 13.13 -4.03
CA MET A 827 -1.20 14.17 -3.10
C MET A 827 -1.35 15.53 -3.79
N SER A 828 -0.46 15.86 -4.72
CA SER A 828 -0.53 17.09 -5.50
C SER A 828 -1.77 17.19 -6.38
N SER A 829 -2.24 16.07 -6.95
CA SER A 829 -3.52 16.04 -7.67
C SER A 829 -4.70 16.51 -6.80
N ALA A 830 -4.71 16.13 -5.52
CA ALA A 830 -5.73 16.56 -4.58
C ALA A 830 -5.58 18.03 -4.21
N LYS A 831 -4.36 18.50 -3.89
CA LYS A 831 -4.08 19.90 -3.58
C LYS A 831 -4.48 20.84 -4.72
N GLN A 832 -4.16 20.48 -5.95
CA GLN A 832 -4.46 21.31 -7.13
C GLN A 832 -5.91 21.17 -7.60
N GLY A 833 -6.52 19.99 -7.41
CA GLY A 833 -7.85 19.70 -7.94
C GLY A 833 -9.01 20.01 -6.99
N TYR A 834 -8.82 20.03 -5.66
CA TYR A 834 -9.92 20.34 -4.73
C TYR A 834 -10.60 21.70 -4.99
N PRO A 835 -9.91 22.79 -5.42
CA PRO A 835 -10.57 24.05 -5.69
C PRO A 835 -11.54 23.96 -6.88
N VAL A 836 -11.23 23.12 -7.88
CA VAL A 836 -12.12 22.84 -9.01
C VAL A 836 -13.39 22.14 -8.52
N VAL A 837 -13.24 21.11 -7.68
CA VAL A 837 -14.37 20.40 -7.07
C VAL A 837 -15.23 21.33 -6.23
N SER A 838 -14.63 22.18 -5.39
CA SER A 838 -15.38 23.12 -4.56
C SER A 838 -16.15 24.15 -5.40
N ARG A 839 -15.60 24.66 -6.51
CA ARG A 839 -16.34 25.57 -7.41
C ARG A 839 -17.55 24.93 -8.07
N VAL A 840 -17.45 23.68 -8.54
CA VAL A 840 -18.63 23.01 -9.13
C VAL A 840 -19.68 22.67 -8.07
N LEU A 841 -19.24 22.30 -6.86
CA LEU A 841 -20.14 22.11 -5.72
C LEU A 841 -20.88 23.41 -5.36
N GLU A 842 -20.21 24.57 -5.37
CA GLU A 842 -20.82 25.87 -5.09
C GLU A 842 -21.96 26.23 -6.05
N ARG A 843 -21.94 25.70 -7.29
CA ARG A 843 -22.97 25.93 -8.32
C ARG A 843 -24.27 25.16 -8.07
N ILE A 844 -24.28 24.15 -7.18
CA ILE A 844 -25.45 23.31 -6.89
C ILE A 844 -25.95 23.49 -5.45
N LYS A 845 -27.22 23.15 -5.22
CA LYS A 845 -27.79 23.04 -3.87
C LYS A 845 -27.46 21.67 -3.27
N PRO A 846 -27.28 21.54 -1.94
CA PRO A 846 -27.10 20.24 -1.30
C PRO A 846 -28.25 19.28 -1.64
N ALA A 847 -27.92 18.06 -2.06
CA ALA A 847 -28.87 17.02 -2.42
C ALA A 847 -29.62 16.47 -1.20
N SER A 848 -28.99 16.48 -0.03
CA SER A 848 -29.58 16.06 1.24
C SER A 848 -29.66 17.23 2.23
N SER A 849 -30.76 17.28 3.00
CA SER A 849 -30.94 18.22 4.11
C SER A 849 -30.47 17.63 5.47
N GLU A 850 -30.00 16.38 5.47
CA GLU A 850 -29.55 15.71 6.68
C GLU A 850 -28.31 16.36 7.30
N SER A 851 -28.30 16.40 8.64
CA SER A 851 -27.08 16.74 9.36
C SER A 851 -25.99 15.70 9.09
N THR A 852 -24.72 16.08 9.29
CA THR A 852 -23.58 15.15 9.15
C THR A 852 -23.77 13.87 9.97
N GLN A 853 -24.26 13.98 11.20
CA GLN A 853 -24.48 12.83 12.08
C GLN A 853 -25.59 11.91 11.56
N GLN A 854 -26.71 12.48 11.09
CA GLN A 854 -27.81 11.70 10.51
C GLN A 854 -27.35 10.94 9.26
N PHE A 855 -26.64 11.63 8.38
CA PHE A 855 -26.07 11.05 7.16
C PHE A 855 -25.15 9.87 7.48
N PHE A 856 -24.20 10.04 8.41
CA PHE A 856 -23.30 8.96 8.82
C PHE A 856 -24.01 7.80 9.51
N THR A 857 -25.06 8.05 10.28
CA THR A 857 -25.90 6.99 10.86
C THR A 857 -26.54 6.14 9.75
N GLY A 858 -27.04 6.81 8.70
CA GLY A 858 -27.55 6.15 7.49
C GLY A 858 -26.48 5.30 6.81
N MET A 859 -25.29 5.87 6.56
CA MET A 859 -24.18 5.17 5.92
C MET A 859 -23.69 3.96 6.74
N ASN A 860 -23.58 4.09 8.06
CA ASN A 860 -23.19 2.99 8.95
C ASN A 860 -24.15 1.80 8.84
N ARG A 861 -25.46 2.06 8.83
CA ARG A 861 -26.48 1.01 8.64
C ARG A 861 -26.38 0.31 7.29
N GLN A 862 -26.01 1.05 6.24
CA GLN A 862 -25.94 0.55 4.86
C GLN A 862 -24.64 -0.21 4.55
N LEU A 863 -23.51 0.25 5.10
CA LEU A 863 -22.17 -0.17 4.69
C LEU A 863 -21.36 -0.94 5.74
N ARG A 864 -21.86 -1.16 6.97
CA ARG A 864 -21.17 -1.98 7.99
C ARG A 864 -21.80 -3.36 8.12
N PRO A 865 -21.14 -4.42 7.60
CA PRO A 865 -21.65 -5.77 7.72
C PRO A 865 -21.51 -6.31 9.14
N ILE A 866 -22.53 -7.03 9.60
CA ILE A 866 -22.50 -7.79 10.86
C ILE A 866 -23.02 -9.21 10.63
N VAL A 867 -22.50 -10.18 11.35
CA VAL A 867 -23.04 -11.55 11.33
C VAL A 867 -24.46 -11.54 11.88
N HIS A 868 -25.41 -12.08 11.11
CA HIS A 868 -26.80 -12.26 11.54
C HIS A 868 -26.99 -13.65 12.17
N LYS A 869 -26.54 -14.71 11.50
CA LYS A 869 -26.54 -16.09 12.04
C LYS A 869 -25.47 -16.96 11.38
N VAL A 870 -25.05 -18.02 12.07
CA VAL A 870 -24.21 -19.10 11.55
C VAL A 870 -24.94 -20.43 11.79
N GLU A 871 -25.13 -21.22 10.75
CA GLU A 871 -25.92 -22.45 10.79
C GLU A 871 -25.15 -23.61 10.12
N ARG A 872 -25.10 -24.78 10.76
CA ARG A 872 -24.43 -25.95 10.20
C ARG A 872 -25.41 -26.75 9.34
N LEU A 873 -25.15 -26.81 8.04
CA LEU A 873 -26.01 -27.50 7.05
C LEU A 873 -25.63 -28.98 6.88
N ALA A 874 -24.34 -29.30 6.98
CA ALA A 874 -23.78 -30.65 6.89
C ALA A 874 -22.51 -30.73 7.75
N PRO A 875 -21.90 -31.92 7.95
CA PRO A 875 -20.71 -32.06 8.83
C PRO A 875 -19.58 -31.07 8.53
N ASN A 876 -19.34 -30.71 7.27
CA ASN A 876 -18.30 -29.77 6.85
C ASN A 876 -18.87 -28.55 6.08
N ILE A 877 -20.18 -28.30 6.15
CA ILE A 877 -20.83 -27.20 5.40
C ILE A 877 -21.61 -26.33 6.37
N ILE A 878 -21.32 -25.03 6.34
CA ILE A 878 -22.00 -24.04 7.15
C ILE A 878 -22.58 -22.92 6.27
N GLU A 879 -23.67 -22.34 6.72
CA GLU A 879 -24.27 -21.13 6.18
C GLU A 879 -23.96 -19.98 7.12
N VAL A 880 -23.34 -18.92 6.59
CA VAL A 880 -23.12 -17.66 7.29
C VAL A 880 -24.06 -16.63 6.67
N VAL A 881 -25.00 -16.13 7.46
CA VAL A 881 -25.89 -15.05 7.03
C VAL A 881 -25.39 -13.75 7.62
N VAL A 882 -25.20 -12.76 6.76
CA VAL A 882 -24.64 -11.44 7.10
C VAL A 882 -25.70 -10.39 6.83
N HIS A 883 -25.91 -9.47 7.77
CA HIS A 883 -26.67 -8.25 7.53
C HIS A 883 -25.77 -7.23 6.85
N ALA A 884 -25.96 -7.02 5.55
CA ALA A 884 -25.21 -6.12 4.69
C ALA A 884 -26.12 -5.56 3.59
N PRO A 885 -26.95 -4.54 3.90
CA PRO A 885 -28.04 -4.11 3.02
C PRO A 885 -27.60 -3.73 1.60
N MET A 886 -26.57 -2.88 1.45
CA MET A 886 -26.07 -2.48 0.13
C MET A 886 -25.47 -3.66 -0.65
N ALA A 887 -24.75 -4.55 0.03
CA ALA A 887 -24.20 -5.74 -0.59
C ALA A 887 -25.30 -6.72 -1.06
N ALA A 888 -26.43 -6.78 -0.34
CA ALA A 888 -27.60 -7.60 -0.70
C ALA A 888 -28.36 -7.02 -1.89
N GLU A 889 -28.51 -5.68 -1.97
CA GLU A 889 -29.28 -4.99 -3.00
C GLU A 889 -28.72 -5.18 -4.41
N HIS A 890 -27.39 -5.22 -4.55
CA HIS A 890 -26.73 -5.39 -5.85
C HIS A 890 -26.44 -6.85 -6.22
N PHE A 891 -26.80 -7.81 -5.38
CA PHE A 891 -26.53 -9.22 -5.67
C PHE A 891 -27.30 -9.69 -6.90
N GLN A 892 -26.59 -10.32 -7.83
CA GLN A 892 -27.19 -11.10 -8.91
C GLN A 892 -26.63 -12.53 -8.89
N PRO A 893 -27.43 -13.54 -9.32
CA PRO A 893 -26.99 -14.94 -9.36
C PRO A 893 -25.63 -15.11 -10.05
N GLY A 894 -24.77 -15.95 -9.46
CA GLY A 894 -23.40 -16.20 -9.93
C GLY A 894 -22.33 -15.31 -9.30
N GLN A 895 -22.69 -14.12 -8.81
CA GLN A 895 -21.71 -13.22 -8.17
C GLN A 895 -21.26 -13.70 -6.79
N PHE A 896 -20.09 -13.23 -6.37
CA PHE A 896 -19.48 -13.62 -5.11
C PHE A 896 -18.94 -12.43 -4.31
N TYR A 897 -18.55 -12.70 -3.08
CA TYR A 897 -18.07 -11.73 -2.11
C TYR A 897 -16.72 -12.14 -1.54
N ARG A 898 -15.94 -11.15 -1.11
CA ARG A 898 -14.77 -11.35 -0.25
C ARG A 898 -15.19 -11.24 1.21
N PHE A 899 -15.08 -12.34 1.95
CA PHE A 899 -15.50 -12.45 3.34
C PHE A 899 -14.31 -12.69 4.29
N GLN A 900 -14.29 -12.01 5.44
CA GLN A 900 -13.25 -12.14 6.48
C GLN A 900 -13.71 -11.46 7.79
N ASN A 901 -13.09 -11.82 8.92
CA ASN A 901 -13.18 -11.07 10.17
C ASN A 901 -12.13 -9.94 10.23
N PHE A 902 -12.26 -9.08 11.24
CA PHE A 902 -11.24 -8.09 11.59
C PHE A 902 -10.15 -8.74 12.44
N ALA A 903 -8.88 -8.48 12.11
CA ALA A 903 -7.78 -9.02 12.89
C ALA A 903 -7.70 -8.37 14.28
N THR A 904 -8.13 -7.10 14.42
CA THR A 904 -8.25 -6.42 15.73
C THR A 904 -9.27 -7.07 16.67
N HIS A 905 -10.25 -7.81 16.12
CA HIS A 905 -11.30 -8.49 16.90
C HIS A 905 -11.12 -10.01 16.95
N ALA A 906 -10.14 -10.54 16.21
CA ALA A 906 -9.90 -11.97 16.13
C ALA A 906 -9.40 -12.52 17.48
N PRO A 907 -9.93 -13.67 17.93
CA PRO A 907 -9.45 -14.29 19.15
C PRO A 907 -7.99 -14.75 19.02
N VAL A 908 -7.23 -14.62 20.11
CA VAL A 908 -5.86 -15.13 20.21
C VAL A 908 -5.87 -16.41 21.05
N SER A 909 -5.34 -17.51 20.51
CA SER A 909 -5.21 -18.81 21.18
C SER A 909 -3.83 -19.39 20.93
N ASN A 910 -3.09 -19.72 22.00
CA ASN A 910 -1.73 -20.27 21.93
C ASN A 910 -0.78 -19.45 21.04
N ASP A 911 -0.64 -18.16 21.34
CA ASP A 911 0.20 -17.21 20.58
C ASP A 911 -0.15 -17.15 19.08
N THR A 912 -1.40 -17.46 18.72
CA THR A 912 -1.89 -17.44 17.34
C THR A 912 -3.15 -16.60 17.26
N ARG A 913 -3.14 -15.62 16.38
CA ARG A 913 -4.30 -14.80 16.06
C ARG A 913 -5.15 -15.51 15.02
N LEU A 914 -6.40 -15.82 15.35
CA LEU A 914 -7.34 -16.50 14.45
C LEU A 914 -8.02 -15.49 13.51
N ALA A 915 -7.19 -14.67 12.85
CA ALA A 915 -7.63 -13.74 11.81
C ALA A 915 -7.74 -14.49 10.48
N MET A 916 -8.89 -14.35 9.83
CA MET A 916 -9.18 -15.00 8.55
C MET A 916 -8.47 -14.29 7.40
N GLU A 917 -7.91 -15.09 6.49
CA GLU A 917 -7.60 -14.67 5.12
C GLU A 917 -8.91 -14.34 4.37
N GLY A 918 -8.81 -13.56 3.28
CA GLY A 918 -9.97 -13.23 2.47
C GLY A 918 -10.53 -14.45 1.75
N LEU A 919 -11.77 -14.85 2.05
CA LEU A 919 -12.45 -15.97 1.41
C LEU A 919 -13.33 -15.47 0.26
N ALA A 920 -13.18 -16.07 -0.93
CA ALA A 920 -14.12 -15.88 -2.04
C ALA A 920 -15.33 -16.78 -1.80
N LEU A 921 -16.46 -16.19 -1.42
CA LEU A 921 -17.69 -16.91 -1.13
C LEU A 921 -18.82 -16.42 -2.04
N THR A 922 -19.41 -17.33 -2.79
CA THR A 922 -20.56 -17.01 -3.64
C THR A 922 -21.78 -16.69 -2.79
N GLY A 923 -22.55 -15.69 -3.22
CA GLY A 923 -23.86 -15.43 -2.62
C GLY A 923 -24.81 -16.58 -2.92
N ALA A 924 -25.37 -17.20 -1.89
CA ALA A 924 -26.31 -18.31 -2.02
C ALA A 924 -27.74 -17.76 -2.22
N SER A 925 -28.13 -16.77 -1.43
CA SER A 925 -29.41 -16.06 -1.55
C SER A 925 -29.37 -14.71 -0.85
N VAL A 926 -30.32 -13.83 -1.16
CA VAL A 926 -30.51 -12.55 -0.47
C VAL A 926 -31.94 -12.34 0.02
N ASP A 927 -32.11 -11.66 1.15
CA ASP A 927 -33.37 -11.08 1.60
C ASP A 927 -33.24 -9.56 1.55
N LEU A 928 -33.79 -8.94 0.50
CA LEU A 928 -33.72 -7.51 0.27
C LEU A 928 -34.45 -6.68 1.33
N LYS A 929 -35.52 -7.22 1.94
CA LYS A 929 -36.31 -6.48 2.95
C LYS A 929 -35.55 -6.37 4.26
N GLN A 930 -34.82 -7.41 4.63
CA GLN A 930 -34.03 -7.47 5.85
C GLN A 930 -32.56 -7.07 5.62
N GLY A 931 -32.13 -6.90 4.38
CA GLY A 931 -30.73 -6.58 4.03
C GLY A 931 -29.77 -7.73 4.32
N LEU A 932 -30.21 -8.98 4.14
CA LEU A 932 -29.43 -10.17 4.48
C LEU A 932 -28.82 -10.84 3.23
N VAL A 933 -27.56 -11.27 3.34
CA VAL A 933 -26.87 -12.12 2.36
C VAL A 933 -26.55 -13.45 3.02
N SER A 934 -26.91 -14.56 2.36
CA SER A 934 -26.49 -15.91 2.76
C SER A 934 -25.26 -16.34 1.98
N LEU A 935 -24.26 -16.87 2.68
CA LEU A 935 -23.01 -17.39 2.14
C LEU A 935 -22.84 -18.84 2.61
N ILE A 936 -22.56 -19.77 1.69
CA ILE A 936 -22.31 -21.17 2.04
C ILE A 936 -20.80 -21.43 1.99
N VAL A 937 -20.28 -22.00 3.07
CA VAL A 937 -18.86 -22.27 3.27
C VAL A 937 -18.64 -23.77 3.41
N LEU A 938 -17.66 -24.30 2.66
CA LEU A 938 -17.12 -25.63 2.85
C LEU A 938 -15.87 -25.54 3.73
N GLU A 939 -15.88 -26.23 4.87
CA GLU A 939 -14.74 -26.33 5.78
C GLU A 939 -13.67 -27.23 5.16
N MET A 940 -12.65 -26.61 4.57
CA MET A 940 -11.52 -27.27 3.90
C MET A 940 -10.20 -27.10 4.67
N GLY A 941 -10.23 -26.50 5.86
CA GLY A 941 -9.04 -26.10 6.61
C GLY A 941 -8.80 -24.59 6.56
N GLY A 942 -7.82 -24.13 7.36
CA GLY A 942 -7.42 -22.72 7.34
C GLY A 942 -8.53 -21.78 7.83
N SER A 943 -8.67 -20.66 7.11
CA SER A 943 -9.65 -19.60 7.39
C SER A 943 -11.11 -20.07 7.26
N SER A 944 -11.40 -21.06 6.42
CA SER A 944 -12.77 -21.58 6.24
C SER A 944 -13.36 -22.23 7.51
N ASN A 945 -12.52 -22.88 8.32
CA ASN A 945 -12.93 -23.49 9.60
C ASN A 945 -13.30 -22.43 10.65
N LEU A 946 -12.75 -21.22 10.55
CA LEU A 946 -13.00 -20.15 11.51
C LEU A 946 -14.39 -19.52 11.34
N CYS A 947 -15.01 -19.64 10.16
CA CYS A 947 -16.38 -19.16 9.92
C CYS A 947 -17.38 -19.73 10.93
N ALA A 948 -17.19 -20.96 11.41
CA ALA A 948 -18.05 -21.61 12.40
C ALA A 948 -17.95 -21.00 13.80
N THR A 949 -16.91 -20.19 14.08
CA THR A 949 -16.67 -19.55 15.38
C THR A 949 -17.26 -18.15 15.49
N LEU A 950 -17.72 -17.58 14.36
CA LEU A 950 -18.30 -16.24 14.30
C LEU A 950 -19.63 -16.17 15.06
N LYS A 951 -19.90 -15.02 15.69
CA LYS A 951 -21.09 -14.84 16.54
C LYS A 951 -22.07 -13.82 15.97
N PRO A 952 -23.40 -13.99 16.15
CA PRO A 952 -24.37 -12.96 15.82
C PRO A 952 -24.00 -11.60 16.44
N GLY A 953 -24.10 -10.53 15.64
CA GLY A 953 -23.72 -9.16 16.00
C GLY A 953 -22.24 -8.83 15.83
N GLU A 954 -21.38 -9.80 15.50
CA GLU A 954 -19.95 -9.58 15.28
C GLU A 954 -19.71 -8.78 13.98
N PRO A 955 -18.92 -7.68 14.02
CA PRO A 955 -18.52 -6.97 12.81
C PRO A 955 -17.64 -7.81 11.91
N VAL A 956 -17.96 -7.83 10.62
CA VAL A 956 -17.22 -8.57 9.59
C VAL A 956 -17.05 -7.71 8.35
N ILE A 957 -16.16 -8.12 7.46
CA ILE A 957 -16.03 -7.52 6.13
C ILE A 957 -16.72 -8.41 5.12
N LEU A 958 -17.58 -7.80 4.30
CA LEU A 958 -18.20 -8.42 3.15
C LEU A 958 -18.06 -7.48 1.94
N MET A 959 -16.95 -7.60 1.23
CA MET A 959 -16.69 -6.75 0.06
C MET A 959 -17.27 -7.41 -1.20
N GLY A 960 -18.23 -6.73 -1.82
CA GLY A 960 -18.91 -7.19 -3.03
C GLY A 960 -20.36 -6.69 -3.12
N PRO A 961 -21.12 -7.17 -4.11
CA PRO A 961 -20.76 -8.27 -5.00
C PRO A 961 -19.60 -7.91 -5.95
N THR A 962 -18.88 -8.94 -6.36
CA THR A 962 -17.84 -8.90 -7.39
C THR A 962 -18.02 -10.08 -8.34
N GLY A 963 -17.15 -10.20 -9.34
CA GLY A 963 -17.41 -11.04 -10.51
C GLY A 963 -18.48 -10.44 -11.44
N THR A 964 -18.87 -11.22 -12.45
CA THR A 964 -19.92 -10.88 -13.41
C THR A 964 -21.15 -11.73 -13.08
N PRO A 965 -22.37 -11.17 -13.08
CA PRO A 965 -23.59 -11.98 -13.00
C PRO A 965 -23.58 -13.09 -14.04
N THR A 966 -24.03 -14.30 -13.67
CA THR A 966 -24.17 -15.38 -14.65
C THR A 966 -25.19 -14.96 -15.70
N GLU A 967 -24.86 -15.13 -16.97
CA GLU A 967 -25.81 -14.92 -18.06
C GLU A 967 -26.95 -15.94 -17.95
N ILE A 968 -28.20 -15.46 -17.90
CA ILE A 968 -29.39 -16.30 -17.72
C ILE A 968 -30.16 -16.38 -19.05
N PRO A 969 -30.10 -17.50 -19.78
CA PRO A 969 -30.89 -17.68 -21.00
C PRO A 969 -32.39 -17.70 -20.71
N SER A 970 -33.19 -17.17 -21.63
CA SER A 970 -34.66 -17.10 -21.52
C SER A 970 -35.33 -18.04 -22.52
N HIS A 971 -36.31 -18.81 -22.07
CA HIS A 971 -37.08 -19.76 -22.90
C HIS A 971 -36.26 -20.89 -23.55
N GLU A 972 -35.16 -21.30 -22.93
CA GLU A 972 -34.28 -22.36 -23.39
C GLU A 972 -34.23 -23.54 -22.40
N THR A 973 -33.56 -24.63 -22.75
CA THR A 973 -33.26 -25.75 -21.85
C THR A 973 -31.86 -25.56 -21.27
N VAL A 974 -31.79 -25.30 -19.96
CA VAL A 974 -30.55 -25.09 -19.22
C VAL A 974 -30.24 -26.32 -18.37
N VAL A 975 -29.01 -26.83 -18.50
CA VAL A 975 -28.49 -27.94 -17.70
C VAL A 975 -27.57 -27.40 -16.63
N LEU A 976 -27.90 -27.66 -15.37
CA LEU A 976 -27.05 -27.32 -14.24
C LEU A 976 -26.31 -28.55 -13.75
N VAL A 977 -25.00 -28.46 -13.59
CA VAL A 977 -24.15 -29.58 -13.17
C VAL A 977 -23.36 -29.16 -11.93
N GLY A 978 -23.84 -29.57 -10.76
CA GLY A 978 -23.33 -29.12 -9.46
C GLY A 978 -22.58 -30.20 -8.70
N GLY A 979 -21.35 -29.91 -8.28
CA GLY A 979 -20.54 -30.79 -7.45
C GLY A 979 -20.32 -30.23 -6.05
N GLY A 980 -20.86 -30.90 -5.02
CA GLY A 980 -20.66 -30.55 -3.61
C GLY A 980 -21.09 -29.11 -3.28
N LEU A 981 -20.12 -28.24 -2.97
CA LEU A 981 -20.36 -26.81 -2.72
C LEU A 981 -20.88 -26.09 -3.97
N GLY A 982 -20.57 -26.56 -5.19
CA GLY A 982 -21.05 -25.93 -6.42
C GLY A 982 -22.58 -25.87 -6.52
N ASN A 983 -23.29 -26.77 -5.82
CA ASN A 983 -24.75 -26.74 -5.75
C ASN A 983 -25.29 -25.46 -5.06
N ALA A 984 -24.52 -24.84 -4.15
CA ALA A 984 -24.89 -23.61 -3.46
C ALA A 984 -25.09 -22.42 -4.40
N VAL A 985 -24.32 -22.39 -5.48
CA VAL A 985 -24.38 -21.33 -6.49
C VAL A 985 -25.53 -21.58 -7.45
N LEU A 986 -25.63 -22.82 -7.90
CA LEU A 986 -26.51 -23.24 -8.98
C LEU A 986 -28.00 -23.13 -8.64
N PHE A 987 -28.41 -23.24 -7.37
CA PHE A 987 -29.84 -23.07 -7.07
C PHE A 987 -30.31 -21.61 -7.28
N SER A 988 -29.46 -20.61 -7.07
CA SER A 988 -29.78 -19.21 -7.38
C SER A 988 -29.90 -18.97 -8.88
N ILE A 989 -28.99 -19.58 -9.66
CA ILE A 989 -28.97 -19.53 -11.13
C ILE A 989 -30.19 -20.26 -11.71
N GLY A 990 -30.50 -21.46 -11.20
CA GLY A 990 -31.64 -22.26 -11.64
C GLY A 990 -32.97 -21.57 -11.34
N ALA A 991 -33.13 -21.00 -10.15
CA ALA A 991 -34.31 -20.20 -9.83
C ALA A 991 -34.49 -19.03 -10.80
N ALA A 992 -33.40 -18.32 -11.15
CA ALA A 992 -33.43 -17.24 -12.14
C ALA A 992 -33.78 -17.74 -13.55
N ALA A 993 -33.19 -18.85 -14.00
CA ALA A 993 -33.49 -19.46 -15.29
C ALA A 993 -34.97 -19.87 -15.40
N ARG A 994 -35.53 -20.50 -14.36
CA ARG A 994 -36.96 -20.84 -14.32
C ARG A 994 -37.85 -19.60 -14.34
N ALA A 995 -37.47 -18.55 -13.61
CA ALA A 995 -38.19 -17.27 -13.65
C ALA A 995 -38.16 -16.61 -15.04
N ALA A 996 -37.08 -16.82 -15.81
CA ALA A 996 -36.96 -16.41 -17.20
C ALA A 996 -37.71 -17.31 -18.21
N GLY A 997 -38.45 -18.31 -17.73
CA GLY A 997 -39.25 -19.22 -18.55
C GLY A 997 -38.45 -20.35 -19.21
N SER A 998 -37.21 -20.58 -18.80
CA SER A 998 -36.37 -21.70 -19.25
C SER A 998 -36.72 -23.00 -18.50
N LYS A 999 -36.52 -24.14 -19.16
CA LYS A 999 -36.61 -25.46 -18.53
C LYS A 999 -35.27 -25.82 -17.91
N VAL A 1000 -35.26 -26.27 -16.66
CA VAL A 1000 -34.02 -26.57 -15.93
C VAL A 1000 -33.91 -28.05 -15.59
N LEU A 1001 -32.87 -28.69 -16.12
CA LEU A 1001 -32.43 -30.04 -15.77
C LEU A 1001 -31.19 -29.93 -14.86
N TYR A 1002 -31.29 -30.41 -13.62
CA TYR A 1002 -30.24 -30.21 -12.62
C TYR A 1002 -29.63 -31.53 -12.15
N PHE A 1003 -28.36 -31.77 -12.47
CA PHE A 1003 -27.54 -32.82 -11.90
C PHE A 1003 -26.87 -32.34 -10.60
N ALA A 1004 -27.39 -32.78 -9.45
CA ALA A 1004 -26.88 -32.42 -8.13
C ALA A 1004 -26.03 -33.55 -7.56
N GLY A 1005 -24.70 -33.40 -7.62
CA GLY A 1005 -23.70 -34.40 -7.26
C GLY A 1005 -23.05 -34.20 -5.89
N TYR A 1006 -22.93 -35.29 -5.13
CA TYR A 1006 -22.31 -35.33 -3.81
C TYR A 1006 -21.44 -36.57 -3.64
N LYS A 1007 -20.36 -36.47 -2.84
CA LYS A 1007 -19.51 -37.62 -2.52
C LYS A 1007 -20.16 -38.55 -1.50
N LYS A 1008 -20.78 -37.99 -0.46
CA LYS A 1008 -21.43 -38.76 0.61
C LYS A 1008 -22.88 -38.35 0.77
N LEU A 1009 -23.69 -39.24 1.33
CA LEU A 1009 -25.11 -38.96 1.61
C LEU A 1009 -25.28 -37.80 2.60
N VAL A 1010 -24.36 -37.69 3.56
CA VAL A 1010 -24.38 -36.64 4.60
C VAL A 1010 -24.04 -35.24 4.06
N ASP A 1011 -23.52 -35.13 2.84
CA ASP A 1011 -23.11 -33.87 2.25
C ASP A 1011 -24.28 -33.13 1.55
N ARG A 1012 -25.48 -33.72 1.48
CA ARG A 1012 -26.66 -33.12 0.83
C ARG A 1012 -27.30 -32.06 1.72
N TYR A 1013 -27.46 -30.84 1.19
CA TYR A 1013 -28.04 -29.68 1.88
C TYR A 1013 -29.01 -28.91 0.96
N LYS A 1014 -29.83 -28.03 1.54
CA LYS A 1014 -30.74 -27.10 0.82
C LYS A 1014 -31.57 -27.78 -0.27
N VAL A 1015 -32.15 -28.95 0.07
CA VAL A 1015 -32.90 -29.81 -0.87
C VAL A 1015 -34.08 -29.06 -1.47
N ALA A 1016 -34.83 -28.32 -0.66
CA ALA A 1016 -36.01 -27.59 -1.13
C ALA A 1016 -35.64 -26.49 -2.13
N GLU A 1017 -34.54 -25.78 -1.90
CA GLU A 1017 -34.04 -24.74 -2.80
C GLU A 1017 -33.54 -25.32 -4.13
N ILE A 1018 -32.83 -26.45 -4.09
CA ILE A 1018 -32.39 -27.17 -5.29
C ILE A 1018 -33.59 -27.65 -6.11
N GLU A 1019 -34.60 -28.23 -5.46
CA GLU A 1019 -35.82 -28.67 -6.12
C GLU A 1019 -36.60 -27.49 -6.71
N ALA A 1020 -36.74 -26.38 -5.98
CA ALA A 1020 -37.42 -25.19 -6.50
C ALA A 1020 -36.72 -24.59 -7.74
N ALA A 1021 -35.39 -24.70 -7.79
CA ALA A 1021 -34.55 -24.21 -8.87
C ALA A 1021 -34.60 -25.06 -10.16
N ALA A 1022 -35.25 -26.22 -10.16
CA ALA A 1022 -35.26 -27.14 -11.31
C ALA A 1022 -36.62 -27.77 -11.61
N ASP A 1023 -36.89 -28.02 -12.89
CA ASP A 1023 -38.05 -28.82 -13.31
C ASP A 1023 -37.83 -30.30 -13.01
N ILE A 1024 -36.59 -30.77 -13.20
CA ILE A 1024 -36.13 -32.12 -12.86
C ILE A 1024 -34.77 -32.05 -12.18
N VAL A 1025 -34.63 -32.76 -11.06
CA VAL A 1025 -33.34 -32.99 -10.40
C VAL A 1025 -32.92 -34.45 -10.58
N VAL A 1026 -31.67 -34.67 -10.96
CA VAL A 1026 -30.99 -35.96 -10.93
C VAL A 1026 -30.01 -35.94 -9.76
N TRP A 1027 -30.39 -36.60 -8.67
CA TRP A 1027 -29.60 -36.68 -7.45
C TRP A 1027 -28.49 -37.73 -7.58
N CYS A 1028 -27.24 -37.29 -7.64
CA CYS A 1028 -26.08 -38.15 -7.86
C CYS A 1028 -25.28 -38.30 -6.56
N CYS A 1029 -24.99 -39.54 -6.15
CA CYS A 1029 -24.10 -39.81 -5.01
C CYS A 1029 -23.08 -40.87 -5.35
N ASP A 1030 -21.80 -40.65 -5.04
CA ASP A 1030 -20.77 -41.68 -5.20
C ASP A 1030 -21.03 -42.90 -4.27
N GLU A 1031 -21.76 -42.70 -3.17
CA GLU A 1031 -22.06 -43.70 -2.14
C GLU A 1031 -23.43 -44.39 -2.36
N ALA A 1032 -23.45 -45.72 -2.27
CA ALA A 1032 -24.68 -46.51 -2.29
C ALA A 1032 -25.47 -46.38 -0.96
N PRO A 1033 -26.82 -46.39 -0.97
CA PRO A 1033 -27.71 -46.68 -2.10
C PRO A 1033 -28.09 -45.44 -2.94
N GLY A 1034 -27.39 -44.33 -2.81
CA GLY A 1034 -27.79 -43.04 -3.40
C GLY A 1034 -28.91 -42.34 -2.63
N PHE A 1035 -29.48 -41.32 -3.24
CA PHE A 1035 -30.50 -40.47 -2.61
C PHE A 1035 -31.91 -40.94 -2.95
N THR A 1036 -32.84 -40.86 -2.00
CA THR A 1036 -34.27 -40.97 -2.32
C THR A 1036 -34.78 -39.60 -2.77
N PRO A 1037 -35.30 -39.47 -4.01
CA PRO A 1037 -35.91 -38.23 -4.47
C PRO A 1037 -37.21 -37.93 -3.71
N THR A 1038 -37.51 -36.66 -3.43
CA THR A 1038 -38.76 -36.29 -2.75
C THR A 1038 -39.91 -36.04 -3.73
N ARG A 1039 -39.60 -35.66 -4.98
CA ARG A 1039 -40.58 -35.40 -6.05
C ARG A 1039 -40.65 -36.60 -7.00
N PRO A 1040 -41.85 -37.01 -7.47
CA PRO A 1040 -42.00 -38.20 -8.32
C PRO A 1040 -41.25 -38.16 -9.65
N GLN A 1041 -41.04 -36.96 -10.22
CA GLN A 1041 -40.34 -36.77 -11.49
C GLN A 1041 -38.81 -36.80 -11.35
N ASP A 1042 -38.28 -36.57 -10.15
CA ASP A 1042 -36.85 -36.52 -9.90
C ASP A 1042 -36.23 -37.92 -9.92
N LYS A 1043 -34.96 -37.99 -10.28
CA LYS A 1043 -34.21 -39.24 -10.45
C LYS A 1043 -33.09 -39.33 -9.42
N SER A 1044 -32.57 -40.54 -9.20
CA SER A 1044 -31.31 -40.72 -8.47
C SER A 1044 -30.41 -41.71 -9.19
N PHE A 1045 -29.10 -41.50 -9.03
CA PHE A 1045 -28.05 -42.33 -9.57
C PHE A 1045 -26.94 -42.52 -8.53
N THR A 1046 -26.42 -43.74 -8.41
CA THR A 1046 -25.25 -44.06 -7.59
C THR A 1046 -24.01 -44.15 -8.48
N GLY A 1047 -23.08 -43.22 -8.31
CA GLY A 1047 -21.87 -43.05 -9.10
C GLY A 1047 -21.58 -41.59 -9.40
N ASN A 1048 -20.59 -41.34 -10.25
CA ASN A 1048 -20.16 -39.98 -10.51
C ASN A 1048 -21.13 -39.20 -11.42
N ILE A 1049 -21.01 -37.87 -11.42
CA ILE A 1049 -21.96 -36.99 -12.10
C ILE A 1049 -22.01 -37.19 -13.63
N VAL A 1050 -20.88 -37.50 -14.28
CA VAL A 1050 -20.84 -37.75 -15.73
C VAL A 1050 -21.56 -39.06 -16.06
N GLN A 1051 -21.38 -40.10 -15.25
CA GLN A 1051 -22.13 -41.36 -15.39
C GLN A 1051 -23.63 -41.13 -15.23
N ALA A 1052 -24.04 -40.31 -14.25
CA ALA A 1052 -25.44 -39.96 -14.06
C ALA A 1052 -26.02 -39.19 -15.27
N MET A 1053 -25.26 -38.27 -15.86
CA MET A 1053 -25.65 -37.57 -17.08
C MET A 1053 -25.86 -38.54 -18.24
N VAL A 1054 -24.96 -39.50 -18.43
CA VAL A 1054 -25.09 -40.53 -19.48
C VAL A 1054 -26.30 -41.44 -19.21
N ALA A 1055 -26.49 -41.90 -17.97
CA ALA A 1055 -27.61 -42.76 -17.59
C ALA A 1055 -28.96 -42.05 -17.73
N TYR A 1056 -29.02 -40.77 -17.37
CA TYR A 1056 -30.20 -39.96 -17.64
C TYR A 1056 -30.42 -39.85 -19.15
N ALA A 1057 -29.41 -39.46 -19.92
CA ALA A 1057 -29.49 -39.20 -21.35
C ALA A 1057 -29.85 -40.42 -22.21
N SER A 1058 -29.39 -41.61 -21.82
CA SER A 1058 -29.69 -42.88 -22.50
C SER A 1058 -31.10 -43.41 -22.23
N GLY A 1059 -31.81 -42.83 -21.25
CA GLY A 1059 -33.12 -43.31 -20.79
C GLY A 1059 -33.05 -44.43 -19.74
N GLU A 1060 -31.85 -44.77 -19.25
CA GLU A 1060 -31.67 -45.78 -18.18
C GLU A 1060 -32.42 -45.41 -16.89
N LEU A 1061 -32.57 -44.11 -16.62
CA LEU A 1061 -33.32 -43.58 -15.46
C LEU A 1061 -34.83 -43.40 -15.71
N GLY A 1062 -35.34 -43.96 -16.81
CA GLY A 1062 -36.75 -43.89 -17.21
C GLY A 1062 -37.10 -42.62 -18.00
N GLU A 1063 -38.33 -42.12 -17.83
CA GLU A 1063 -38.82 -40.96 -18.59
C GLU A 1063 -37.96 -39.70 -18.39
N GLN A 1064 -37.76 -38.96 -19.48
CA GLN A 1064 -36.96 -37.72 -19.56
C GLN A 1064 -37.86 -36.52 -19.94
N PRO A 1065 -38.70 -35.98 -19.03
CA PRO A 1065 -39.58 -34.85 -19.36
C PRO A 1065 -38.85 -33.58 -19.82
N VAL A 1066 -37.56 -33.45 -19.48
CA VAL A 1066 -36.61 -32.49 -20.07
C VAL A 1066 -35.49 -33.31 -20.68
N ALA A 1067 -35.42 -33.39 -22.01
CA ALA A 1067 -34.42 -34.20 -22.69
C ALA A 1067 -33.06 -33.50 -22.67
N LEU A 1068 -31.97 -34.25 -22.44
CA LEU A 1068 -30.63 -33.67 -22.50
C LEU A 1068 -30.29 -33.16 -23.92
N ALA A 1069 -30.88 -33.77 -24.95
CA ALA A 1069 -30.72 -33.36 -26.34
C ALA A 1069 -31.34 -32.00 -26.66
N ASP A 1070 -32.22 -31.49 -25.79
CA ASP A 1070 -32.78 -30.15 -25.93
C ASP A 1070 -31.83 -29.07 -25.38
N ALA A 1071 -30.83 -29.43 -24.58
CA ALA A 1071 -29.96 -28.48 -23.90
C ALA A 1071 -29.18 -27.56 -24.86
N GLU A 1072 -29.39 -26.26 -24.72
CA GLU A 1072 -28.60 -25.22 -25.37
C GLU A 1072 -27.42 -24.79 -24.49
N HIS A 1073 -27.65 -24.68 -23.18
CA HIS A 1073 -26.66 -24.18 -22.21
C HIS A 1073 -26.39 -25.18 -21.09
N ILE A 1074 -25.11 -25.40 -20.79
CA ILE A 1074 -24.65 -26.20 -19.64
C ILE A 1074 -23.83 -25.30 -18.70
N ILE A 1075 -24.20 -25.27 -17.42
CA ILE A 1075 -23.48 -24.52 -16.38
C ILE A 1075 -22.92 -25.52 -15.38
N ALA A 1076 -21.60 -25.69 -15.36
CA ALA A 1076 -20.92 -26.62 -14.48
C ALA A 1076 -20.22 -25.86 -13.34
N ILE A 1077 -20.54 -26.18 -12.09
CA ILE A 1077 -19.90 -25.56 -10.91
C ILE A 1077 -19.53 -26.66 -9.92
N GLY A 1078 -18.25 -26.73 -9.56
CA GLY A 1078 -17.74 -27.75 -8.66
C GLY A 1078 -16.22 -27.65 -8.48
N SER A 1079 -15.56 -28.78 -8.25
CA SER A 1079 -14.10 -28.82 -8.31
C SER A 1079 -13.59 -28.62 -9.74
N ASP A 1080 -12.35 -28.13 -9.86
CA ASP A 1080 -11.60 -28.06 -11.12
C ASP A 1080 -11.68 -29.39 -11.90
N ARG A 1081 -11.53 -30.53 -11.20
CA ARG A 1081 -11.61 -31.87 -11.80
C ARG A 1081 -12.99 -32.21 -12.33
N MET A 1082 -14.06 -31.82 -11.62
CA MET A 1082 -15.43 -32.09 -12.06
C MET A 1082 -15.76 -31.27 -13.30
N MET A 1083 -15.45 -29.97 -13.28
CA MET A 1083 -15.71 -29.09 -14.43
C MET A 1083 -14.91 -29.53 -15.66
N ALA A 1084 -13.64 -29.91 -15.49
CA ALA A 1084 -12.83 -30.50 -16.56
C ALA A 1084 -13.46 -31.79 -17.11
N ALA A 1085 -13.93 -32.69 -16.23
CA ALA A 1085 -14.57 -33.94 -16.65
C ALA A 1085 -15.86 -33.71 -17.45
N VAL A 1086 -16.68 -32.73 -17.04
CA VAL A 1086 -17.88 -32.32 -17.79
C VAL A 1086 -17.50 -31.73 -19.15
N GLY A 1087 -16.48 -30.85 -19.19
CA GLY A 1087 -15.96 -30.28 -20.44
C GLY A 1087 -15.54 -31.36 -21.45
N VAL A 1088 -14.78 -32.36 -20.99
CA VAL A 1088 -14.36 -33.49 -21.84
C VAL A 1088 -15.53 -34.40 -22.23
N ALA A 1089 -16.47 -34.65 -21.30
CA ALA A 1089 -17.55 -35.59 -21.53
C ALA A 1089 -18.54 -35.11 -22.60
N ARG A 1090 -18.76 -33.80 -22.69
CA ARG A 1090 -19.60 -33.16 -23.71
C ARG A 1090 -19.22 -33.54 -25.15
N HIS A 1091 -17.92 -33.65 -25.41
CA HIS A 1091 -17.39 -33.99 -26.74
C HIS A 1091 -17.19 -35.50 -26.96
N ASN A 1092 -17.36 -36.30 -25.91
CA ASN A 1092 -17.14 -37.74 -25.91
C ASN A 1092 -18.41 -38.51 -25.54
N GLN A 1093 -18.58 -38.88 -24.26
CA GLN A 1093 -19.66 -39.76 -23.80
C GLN A 1093 -21.07 -39.15 -24.01
N LEU A 1094 -21.18 -37.82 -23.93
CA LEU A 1094 -22.45 -37.11 -24.05
C LEU A 1094 -22.72 -36.59 -25.47
N LYS A 1095 -21.76 -36.70 -26.39
CA LYS A 1095 -21.88 -36.21 -27.77
C LYS A 1095 -23.15 -36.69 -28.51
N PRO A 1096 -23.59 -37.96 -28.37
CA PRO A 1096 -24.82 -38.42 -29.04
C PRO A 1096 -26.11 -37.79 -28.49
N TYR A 1097 -26.05 -37.16 -27.32
CA TYR A 1097 -27.21 -36.69 -26.55
C TYR A 1097 -27.22 -35.16 -26.36
N LEU A 1098 -26.34 -34.43 -27.05
CA LEU A 1098 -26.24 -32.97 -26.99
C LEU A 1098 -26.34 -32.39 -28.40
N LYS A 1099 -26.82 -31.14 -28.49
CA LYS A 1099 -26.81 -30.40 -29.76
C LYS A 1099 -25.37 -30.19 -30.25
N ALA A 1100 -25.19 -30.09 -31.56
CA ALA A 1100 -23.85 -29.87 -32.12
C ALA A 1100 -23.25 -28.51 -31.70
N ASP A 1101 -24.10 -27.52 -31.46
CA ASP A 1101 -23.81 -26.13 -31.15
C ASP A 1101 -24.08 -25.77 -29.68
N HIS A 1102 -24.22 -26.76 -28.78
CA HIS A 1102 -24.41 -26.50 -27.35
C HIS A 1102 -23.22 -25.75 -26.75
N PHE A 1103 -23.51 -24.83 -25.82
CA PHE A 1103 -22.50 -24.02 -25.13
C PHE A 1103 -22.38 -24.42 -23.66
N ALA A 1104 -21.17 -24.38 -23.09
CA ALA A 1104 -21.02 -24.59 -21.66
C ALA A 1104 -19.98 -23.69 -21.00
N ILE A 1105 -20.33 -23.29 -19.78
CA ILE A 1105 -19.47 -22.49 -18.91
C ILE A 1105 -19.15 -23.24 -17.62
N GLY A 1106 -17.99 -22.92 -17.07
CA GLY A 1106 -17.60 -23.28 -15.71
C GLY A 1106 -17.38 -22.03 -14.88
N SER A 1107 -17.89 -22.01 -13.64
CA SER A 1107 -17.54 -20.97 -12.67
C SER A 1107 -16.18 -21.29 -12.05
N ILE A 1108 -15.13 -20.62 -12.51
CA ILE A 1108 -13.74 -20.97 -12.21
C ILE A 1108 -13.29 -20.41 -10.85
N ASN A 1109 -13.02 -21.33 -9.93
CA ASN A 1109 -12.51 -21.05 -8.58
C ASN A 1109 -10.99 -20.86 -8.57
N SER A 1110 -10.47 -19.86 -9.28
CA SER A 1110 -9.03 -19.51 -9.22
C SER A 1110 -8.65 -18.96 -7.84
N PRO A 1111 -7.38 -19.08 -7.39
CA PRO A 1111 -6.90 -18.39 -6.19
C PRO A 1111 -7.14 -16.88 -6.27
N MET A 1112 -7.62 -16.23 -5.19
CA MET A 1112 -7.90 -14.80 -5.19
C MET A 1112 -7.49 -14.14 -3.88
N GLN A 1113 -6.90 -12.94 -3.99
CA GLN A 1113 -6.43 -12.17 -2.83
C GLN A 1113 -7.24 -10.88 -2.64
N CYS A 1114 -7.18 -9.96 -3.61
CA CYS A 1114 -7.84 -8.65 -3.47
C CYS A 1114 -9.33 -8.68 -3.79
N MET A 1115 -9.74 -9.46 -4.81
CA MET A 1115 -11.10 -9.51 -5.37
C MET A 1115 -11.68 -8.16 -5.85
N MET A 1116 -10.82 -7.13 -6.01
CA MET A 1116 -11.18 -5.76 -6.44
C MET A 1116 -11.26 -5.58 -7.97
N LYS A 1117 -11.33 -6.68 -8.73
CA LYS A 1117 -11.27 -6.75 -10.21
C LYS A 1117 -9.95 -6.26 -10.82
N GLU A 1118 -9.17 -7.22 -11.32
CA GLU A 1118 -7.94 -7.03 -12.11
C GLU A 1118 -6.70 -6.46 -11.38
N ILE A 1119 -6.79 -6.07 -10.10
CA ILE A 1119 -5.70 -5.36 -9.38
C ILE A 1119 -4.47 -6.22 -9.04
N CYS A 1120 -4.66 -7.35 -8.35
CA CYS A 1120 -3.52 -8.15 -7.85
C CYS A 1120 -3.01 -9.23 -8.83
N ALA A 1121 -3.82 -9.60 -9.83
CA ALA A 1121 -3.59 -10.72 -10.76
C ALA A 1121 -3.46 -12.13 -10.17
N GLN A 1122 -3.68 -12.36 -8.87
CA GLN A 1122 -3.70 -13.73 -8.34
C GLN A 1122 -4.80 -14.60 -8.98
N CYS A 1123 -5.92 -14.01 -9.36
CA CYS A 1123 -7.04 -14.69 -10.01
C CYS A 1123 -6.86 -14.89 -11.53
N LEU A 1124 -5.70 -14.56 -12.11
CA LEU A 1124 -5.50 -14.62 -13.55
C LEU A 1124 -5.57 -16.08 -14.03
N GLN A 1125 -6.40 -16.36 -15.04
CA GLN A 1125 -6.62 -17.68 -15.59
C GLN A 1125 -6.30 -17.65 -17.10
N PRO A 1126 -5.38 -18.51 -17.58
CA PRO A 1126 -5.12 -18.63 -19.01
C PRO A 1126 -6.28 -19.36 -19.70
N HIS A 1127 -6.61 -18.86 -20.89
CA HIS A 1127 -7.53 -19.47 -21.85
C HIS A 1127 -6.76 -19.85 -23.10
N GLU A 1128 -7.01 -21.04 -23.62
CA GLU A 1128 -6.50 -21.50 -24.92
C GLU A 1128 -7.68 -21.61 -25.89
N ASP A 1129 -7.59 -20.91 -27.01
CA ASP A 1129 -8.56 -21.05 -28.08
C ASP A 1129 -8.41 -22.45 -28.74
N PRO A 1130 -9.44 -23.31 -28.71
CA PRO A 1130 -9.34 -24.68 -29.22
C PRO A 1130 -9.15 -24.76 -30.75
N GLU A 1131 -9.48 -23.71 -31.50
CA GLU A 1131 -9.31 -23.66 -32.95
C GLU A 1131 -7.95 -23.08 -33.34
N THR A 1132 -7.53 -22.00 -32.67
CA THR A 1132 -6.32 -21.26 -33.06
C THR A 1132 -5.08 -21.58 -32.22
N GLY A 1133 -5.25 -22.21 -31.05
CA GLY A 1133 -4.20 -22.41 -30.04
C GLY A 1133 -3.74 -21.11 -29.38
N LYS A 1134 -4.42 -19.99 -29.62
CA LYS A 1134 -4.02 -18.68 -29.09
C LYS A 1134 -4.34 -18.62 -27.59
N ILE A 1135 -3.33 -18.22 -26.81
CA ILE A 1135 -3.50 -18.00 -25.37
C ILE A 1135 -4.00 -16.57 -25.10
N THR A 1136 -5.03 -16.45 -24.29
CA THR A 1136 -5.52 -15.19 -23.70
C THR A 1136 -5.62 -15.34 -22.18
N TYR A 1137 -5.88 -14.26 -21.46
CA TYR A 1137 -5.95 -14.28 -20.01
C TYR A 1137 -7.21 -13.59 -19.51
N VAL A 1138 -7.89 -14.24 -18.57
CA VAL A 1138 -9.08 -13.72 -17.91
C VAL A 1138 -8.81 -13.57 -16.42
N PHE A 1139 -9.22 -12.46 -15.84
CA PHE A 1139 -9.20 -12.31 -14.38
C PHE A 1139 -10.48 -12.93 -13.83
N SER A 1140 -10.38 -14.07 -13.13
CA SER A 1140 -11.57 -14.75 -12.60
C SER A 1140 -12.35 -13.89 -11.59
N CYS A 1141 -11.69 -12.91 -10.93
CA CYS A 1141 -12.41 -11.95 -10.10
C CYS A 1141 -13.20 -10.90 -10.87
N TYR A 1142 -12.88 -10.71 -12.15
CA TYR A 1142 -13.67 -9.90 -13.08
C TYR A 1142 -14.80 -10.73 -13.66
N ASN A 1143 -14.48 -11.88 -14.26
CA ASN A 1143 -15.45 -12.84 -14.78
C ASN A 1143 -15.07 -14.27 -14.43
N GLN A 1144 -15.81 -14.86 -13.49
CA GLN A 1144 -15.63 -16.23 -13.03
C GLN A 1144 -16.26 -17.26 -13.97
N ASP A 1145 -17.31 -16.89 -14.71
CA ASP A 1145 -18.01 -17.78 -15.64
C ASP A 1145 -17.27 -17.80 -16.98
N GLN A 1146 -16.57 -18.90 -17.26
CA GLN A 1146 -15.66 -19.03 -18.38
C GLN A 1146 -16.04 -20.22 -19.26
N PRO A 1147 -15.90 -20.13 -20.60
CA PRO A 1147 -16.19 -21.26 -21.49
C PRO A 1147 -15.35 -22.48 -21.11
N LEU A 1148 -15.99 -23.63 -20.84
CA LEU A 1148 -15.27 -24.85 -20.41
C LEU A 1148 -14.23 -25.30 -21.43
N ASP A 1149 -14.50 -25.05 -22.71
CA ASP A 1149 -13.66 -25.47 -23.82
C ASP A 1149 -12.36 -24.66 -23.95
N GLN A 1150 -12.25 -23.51 -23.26
CA GLN A 1150 -11.08 -22.64 -23.32
C GLN A 1150 -10.22 -22.69 -22.06
N VAL A 1151 -10.73 -23.20 -20.94
CA VAL A 1151 -10.03 -23.12 -19.64
C VAL A 1151 -8.89 -24.13 -19.56
N ASP A 1152 -7.68 -23.64 -19.23
CA ASP A 1152 -6.56 -24.50 -18.84
C ASP A 1152 -6.75 -25.06 -17.41
N PHE A 1153 -7.49 -26.16 -17.33
CA PHE A 1153 -7.74 -26.90 -16.08
C PHE A 1153 -6.46 -27.51 -15.46
N PRO A 1154 -5.53 -28.11 -16.23
CA PRO A 1154 -4.25 -28.56 -15.68
C PRO A 1154 -3.46 -27.43 -15.00
N GLY A 1155 -3.37 -26.26 -15.64
CA GLY A 1155 -2.74 -25.07 -15.06
C GLY A 1155 -3.44 -24.58 -13.80
N LEU A 1156 -4.78 -24.53 -13.80
CA LEU A 1156 -5.57 -24.18 -12.61
C LEU A 1156 -5.29 -25.14 -11.45
N ALA A 1157 -5.32 -26.46 -11.70
CA ALA A 1157 -5.06 -27.49 -10.71
C ALA A 1157 -3.65 -27.36 -10.09
N MET A 1158 -2.65 -27.00 -10.90
CA MET A 1158 -1.30 -26.71 -10.39
C MET A 1158 -1.28 -25.45 -9.52
N ARG A 1159 -1.91 -24.37 -9.95
CA ARG A 1159 -1.90 -23.10 -9.20
C ARG A 1159 -2.62 -23.21 -7.85
N LEU A 1160 -3.69 -24.00 -7.77
CA LEU A 1160 -4.37 -24.31 -6.52
C LEU A 1160 -3.46 -25.05 -5.51
N ARG A 1161 -2.35 -25.65 -5.97
CA ARG A 1161 -1.39 -26.34 -5.10
C ARG A 1161 -0.26 -25.45 -4.55
N GLN A 1162 -0.22 -24.16 -4.91
CA GLN A 1162 0.90 -23.26 -4.65
C GLN A 1162 1.35 -23.19 -3.17
N ASN A 1163 0.41 -23.24 -2.22
CA ASN A 1163 0.69 -23.08 -0.78
C ASN A 1163 0.43 -24.36 0.05
N THR A 1164 0.18 -25.50 -0.61
CA THR A 1164 -0.33 -26.74 0.02
C THR A 1164 0.49 -27.25 1.20
N VAL A 1165 1.82 -27.11 1.17
CA VAL A 1165 2.72 -27.52 2.26
C VAL A 1165 2.39 -26.76 3.55
N GLN A 1166 2.29 -25.43 3.44
CA GLN A 1166 1.95 -24.54 4.56
C GLN A 1166 0.47 -24.72 4.97
N GLU A 1167 -0.46 -24.78 4.02
CA GLU A 1167 -1.90 -24.93 4.29
C GLU A 1167 -2.22 -26.18 5.11
N LYS A 1168 -1.63 -27.33 4.75
CA LYS A 1168 -1.83 -28.59 5.48
C LYS A 1168 -1.29 -28.54 6.91
N LEU A 1169 -0.12 -27.94 7.12
CA LEU A 1169 0.44 -27.74 8.46
C LEU A 1169 -0.40 -26.75 9.28
N THR A 1170 -0.80 -25.63 8.66
CA THR A 1170 -1.63 -24.59 9.26
C THR A 1170 -3.01 -25.14 9.65
N SER A 1171 -3.61 -26.02 8.85
CA SER A 1171 -4.87 -26.68 9.22
C SER A 1171 -4.73 -27.46 10.53
N ARG A 1172 -3.66 -28.25 10.70
CA ARG A 1172 -3.38 -28.95 11.96
C ARG A 1172 -3.09 -28.00 13.12
N TRP A 1173 -2.43 -26.87 12.83
CA TRP A 1173 -2.16 -25.81 13.80
C TRP A 1173 -3.45 -25.17 14.31
N ILE A 1174 -4.38 -24.84 13.41
CA ILE A 1174 -5.69 -24.27 13.78
C ILE A 1174 -6.51 -25.28 14.59
N ASP A 1175 -6.55 -26.56 14.19
CA ASP A 1175 -7.21 -27.61 14.98
C ASP A 1175 -6.69 -27.65 16.42
N ARG A 1176 -5.36 -27.50 16.59
CA ARG A 1176 -4.73 -27.41 17.91
C ARG A 1176 -5.20 -26.16 18.67
N CYS A 1177 -5.26 -25.00 18.02
CA CYS A 1177 -5.73 -23.76 18.64
C CYS A 1177 -7.22 -23.78 19.04
N LEU A 1178 -8.07 -24.45 18.25
CA LEU A 1178 -9.51 -24.56 18.52
C LEU A 1178 -9.85 -25.59 19.61
N LYS A 1179 -9.08 -26.67 19.75
CA LYS A 1179 -9.34 -27.72 20.75
C LYS A 1179 -9.08 -27.32 22.20
N VAL A 1180 -8.39 -26.20 22.45
CA VAL A 1180 -8.01 -25.75 23.81
C VAL A 1180 -9.13 -24.94 24.49
N GLY A 1181 -10.28 -24.76 23.83
CA GLY A 1181 -11.45 -24.05 24.37
C GLY A 1181 -12.63 -24.93 24.80
N VAL A 1182 -12.45 -26.25 24.91
CA VAL A 1182 -13.47 -27.21 25.40
C VAL A 1182 -13.08 -27.75 26.76
#